data_AF-A0A0V0Q8H1-F1
#
_entry.id   AF-A0A0V0Q8H1-F1
#
_cell.length_a   1.000
_cell.length_b   1.000
_cell.length_c   1.000
_cell.angle_alpha   90.00
_cell.angle_beta   90.00
_cell.angle_gamma   90.00
#
_symmetry.space_group_name_H-M   'P 1'
#
loop_
_entity.id
_entity.type
_entity.pdbx_description
1 polymer ?
#
loop_
_entity_poly.entity_id
_entity_poly.type
_entity_poly.pdbx_seq_one_letter_code
_entity_poly.pdbx_strand_id
1 'polypeptide(L)'
;MNKKSNYFVFIFIVIFIPKLSLQSGDDNQIEYHEIPEGCSTYHDSHCFGCKEGYYEKKYGPLIEGKYQKIYSKCLKCPEGCKTCLSEFECLSCYEEYNYYLQYNYISDYNKSQDGDYEEYYDDGKSENSENSQNSEKSENQEDSENFENSQNSEKSDNQEDSEKSDYVYENNSDYENQEEEENNYNSKQKVCKYCDPEKGYYLQQGGKCEKCSDSIQGCYKCKDEKRCIQCFQEHFFLGDGVCHKNCDIYQQIYYLDENYGCRKCSEEIEGCLKCKSGQECLSCDSSIGLYLNGKYCQVCDTDDGFFIYQGKCELCDDFMEGCFNCLDGDSCIECDVERGYVMVGEECVQCQKMEGYIFFDNQCLKCDQFEALEGCLSCSDNQTCEKCDYEEGYYLDSKNQCVQCEDKLGYFVYDMQCIKCSDYFIGCTDCKDFEKCTECDFDKHYYLQNGECKYCDFSQGNFLHKNYNDEYVCLECNSIIDNCQMCYDSETCTECENDKYYLNNGQCEKCEKSIENCYTCNYTGKTCKQCQSYCYLDEEKQCPKCNESIKGCYSCDNEKQCNKCEDDYYLKDGLCLKCGQLNENCFKCDKEGICRQCDEGYYLKNDKCYKCEFNNCLDCRYQNEEPICTVCQENCVFGKQTNNCYKCSELIDNCVECDDYKTCQYCSLGYYLEEKQKNKCFQCSFDNCNICDKDQCFECQSGYYLDQDNQKCVKCKGKDCVECYDENTCIVCKNEDQLPGYNQDCYECSEWLNNCEECYDFQTCLICQPGYFKNSNGYCDKCQDGCNKCIDAFTCSNCDDPNMIINDDGECQLCSDFIDRCIICQNKNSCQKCQDGWFLSENQTHCNFCQENCSICENQYRCLSCNKGFQLDKNDQCVLNIPEQVLSGKVLQIFGVLTYILFQIAFI
;
A
#
# COMPACT_ATOMS: atom_id res chain seq x y z
N MET A 1 -24.97 -14.21 -36.87
CA MET A 1 -24.88 -13.04 -37.78
C MET A 1 -23.44 -12.51 -37.76
N ASN A 2 -23.06 -11.62 -38.67
CA ASN A 2 -21.75 -10.94 -38.75
C ASN A 2 -21.50 -10.05 -37.52
N LYS A 3 -20.32 -9.70 -36.97
CA LYS A 3 -18.84 -9.99 -37.05
C LYS A 3 -18.26 -9.51 -35.67
N LYS A 4 -17.00 -9.57 -35.19
CA LYS A 4 -15.61 -10.06 -35.48
C LYS A 4 -14.94 -10.13 -34.06
N SER A 5 -13.88 -10.84 -33.64
CA SER A 5 -12.76 -11.65 -34.20
C SER A 5 -11.48 -10.90 -34.65
N ASN A 6 -10.28 -11.18 -34.11
CA ASN A 6 -9.85 -12.16 -33.07
C ASN A 6 -8.50 -11.78 -32.38
N TYR A 7 -8.41 -12.05 -31.06
CA TYR A 7 -7.29 -12.60 -30.26
C TYR A 7 -5.80 -12.14 -30.34
N PHE A 8 -5.29 -11.75 -29.16
CA PHE A 8 -4.05 -12.15 -28.44
C PHE A 8 -2.88 -12.90 -29.15
N VAL A 9 -1.63 -12.54 -28.77
CA VAL A 9 -0.65 -13.41 -28.04
C VAL A 9 0.60 -12.60 -27.62
N PHE A 10 1.27 -13.00 -26.52
CA PHE A 10 2.56 -12.46 -26.01
C PHE A 10 3.75 -13.39 -26.35
N ILE A 11 4.98 -12.85 -26.53
CA ILE A 11 6.30 -13.34 -26.02
C ILE A 11 7.52 -12.80 -26.83
N PHE A 12 8.46 -12.16 -26.11
CA PHE A 12 9.92 -11.99 -26.32
C PHE A 12 10.56 -11.69 -27.71
N ILE A 13 11.50 -10.73 -27.75
CA ILE A 13 12.96 -10.96 -27.93
C ILE A 13 13.77 -9.65 -27.78
N VAL A 14 15.02 -9.74 -27.28
CA VAL A 14 16.01 -8.64 -27.19
C VAL A 14 17.22 -8.95 -28.08
N ILE A 15 17.62 -8.04 -28.99
CA ILE A 15 18.95 -8.03 -29.64
C ILE A 15 19.45 -6.57 -29.84
N PHE A 16 20.77 -6.38 -29.76
CA PHE A 16 21.52 -5.11 -29.77
C PHE A 16 21.94 -4.61 -31.18
N ILE A 17 22.07 -3.27 -31.32
CA ILE A 17 23.27 -2.48 -31.74
C ILE A 17 24.26 -3.16 -32.75
N PRO A 18 24.76 -2.50 -33.83
CA PRO A 18 25.24 -1.09 -33.86
C PRO A 18 25.04 -0.25 -35.16
N LYS A 19 25.45 1.04 -35.09
CA LYS A 19 26.18 1.72 -36.19
C LYS A 19 27.05 2.88 -35.68
N LEU A 20 28.22 3.10 -36.30
CA LEU A 20 29.22 4.12 -35.94
C LEU A 20 30.13 4.40 -37.18
N SER A 21 30.72 5.61 -37.29
CA SER A 21 31.59 6.13 -38.39
C SER A 21 30.89 6.34 -39.76
N LEU A 22 30.91 7.53 -40.40
CA LEU A 22 32.02 8.29 -41.06
C LEU A 22 32.47 7.62 -42.40
N GLN A 23 32.75 8.30 -43.52
CA GLN A 23 32.92 9.74 -43.84
C GLN A 23 32.81 10.02 -45.37
N SER A 24 33.04 11.29 -45.80
CA SER A 24 33.15 11.86 -47.17
C SER A 24 31.85 12.29 -47.90
N GLY A 25 31.82 13.37 -48.72
CA GLY A 25 32.83 14.43 -48.91
C GLY A 25 32.47 15.50 -49.98
N ASP A 26 32.66 16.78 -49.60
CA ASP A 26 32.93 18.03 -50.36
C ASP A 26 31.96 18.63 -51.44
N ASP A 27 31.65 19.92 -51.22
CA ASP A 27 31.38 21.07 -52.12
C ASP A 27 30.36 21.05 -53.29
N ASN A 28 29.34 21.93 -53.22
CA ASN A 28 29.34 23.25 -53.90
C ASN A 28 28.07 24.12 -53.60
N GLN A 29 28.16 25.44 -53.83
CA GLN A 29 27.06 26.41 -53.63
C GLN A 29 26.20 26.62 -54.88
N ILE A 30 24.92 27.02 -54.72
CA ILE A 30 24.10 27.71 -55.73
C ILE A 30 23.24 28.78 -55.02
N GLU A 31 23.16 29.98 -55.59
CA GLU A 31 22.42 31.14 -55.05
C GLU A 31 21.00 31.28 -55.65
N TYR A 32 20.14 32.04 -54.98
CA TYR A 32 18.89 32.56 -55.56
C TYR A 32 19.14 33.87 -56.32
N HIS A 33 18.34 34.16 -57.35
CA HIS A 33 18.37 35.44 -58.07
C HIS A 33 16.98 36.10 -58.10
N GLU A 34 16.94 37.40 -57.81
CA GLU A 34 15.71 38.21 -57.81
C GLU A 34 15.31 38.67 -59.23
N ILE A 35 14.04 39.06 -59.39
CA ILE A 35 13.47 39.57 -60.65
C ILE A 35 13.58 41.11 -60.66
N PRO A 36 14.30 41.74 -61.61
CA PRO A 36 14.45 43.20 -61.67
C PRO A 36 13.15 43.98 -61.87
N GLU A 37 13.11 45.22 -61.38
CA GLU A 37 11.95 46.10 -61.49
C GLU A 37 11.55 46.40 -62.96
N GLY A 38 10.27 46.66 -63.20
CA GLY A 38 9.69 46.84 -64.55
C GLY A 38 9.56 45.56 -65.38
N CYS A 39 10.26 44.49 -65.01
CA CYS A 39 10.24 43.20 -65.70
C CYS A 39 9.02 42.35 -65.32
N SER A 40 8.48 41.57 -66.27
CA SER A 40 7.41 40.59 -66.03
C SER A 40 7.94 39.25 -65.51
N THR A 41 8.91 38.63 -66.19
CA THR A 41 9.66 37.45 -65.71
C THR A 41 11.13 37.51 -66.13
N TYR A 42 12.03 36.95 -65.31
CA TYR A 42 13.49 37.06 -65.49
C TYR A 42 14.16 35.68 -65.39
N HIS A 43 15.01 35.35 -66.36
CA HIS A 43 15.78 34.09 -66.40
C HIS A 43 17.09 34.30 -67.17
N ASP A 44 18.19 33.63 -66.81
CA ASP A 44 19.49 33.72 -67.52
C ASP A 44 20.00 35.16 -67.78
N SER A 45 19.73 36.08 -66.86
CA SER A 45 20.00 37.53 -67.01
C SER A 45 19.21 38.26 -68.13
N HIS A 46 18.10 37.70 -68.60
CA HIS A 46 17.23 38.28 -69.62
C HIS A 46 15.84 38.56 -69.06
N CYS A 47 15.26 39.72 -69.44
CA CYS A 47 13.91 40.09 -69.08
C CYS A 47 12.92 39.74 -70.20
N PHE A 48 11.89 38.96 -69.85
CA PHE A 48 10.84 38.51 -70.75
C PHE A 48 9.57 39.34 -70.52
N GLY A 49 9.44 40.40 -71.31
CA GLY A 49 8.30 41.33 -71.27
C GLY A 49 8.41 42.41 -70.18
N CYS A 50 7.86 43.58 -70.51
CA CYS A 50 7.79 44.73 -69.61
C CYS A 50 6.36 44.95 -69.10
N LYS A 51 6.23 45.46 -67.88
CA LYS A 51 4.95 45.86 -67.28
C LYS A 51 4.44 47.16 -67.90
N GLU A 52 3.15 47.49 -67.72
CA GLU A 52 2.59 48.78 -68.14
C GLU A 52 3.39 49.94 -67.52
N GLY A 53 3.55 51.05 -68.26
CA GLY A 53 4.44 52.14 -67.88
C GLY A 53 5.94 51.85 -68.08
N TYR A 54 6.32 50.72 -68.69
CA TYR A 54 7.69 50.40 -69.10
C TYR A 54 7.76 49.97 -70.58
N TYR A 55 8.89 50.23 -71.25
CA TYR A 55 9.18 49.82 -72.63
C TYR A 55 10.50 49.03 -72.72
N GLU A 56 10.62 48.16 -73.73
CA GLU A 56 11.80 47.31 -73.90
C GLU A 56 12.92 47.99 -74.70
N LYS A 57 14.14 47.99 -74.15
CA LYS A 57 15.37 48.44 -74.84
C LYS A 57 16.33 47.25 -74.98
N LYS A 58 16.56 46.82 -76.23
CA LYS A 58 17.42 45.68 -76.60
C LYS A 58 18.84 46.16 -76.91
N TYR A 59 19.85 45.49 -76.38
CA TYR A 59 21.27 45.82 -76.59
C TYR A 59 21.94 44.82 -77.54
N GLY A 60 22.58 45.33 -78.60
CA GLY A 60 23.21 44.52 -79.66
C GLY A 60 24.48 43.77 -79.23
N PRO A 61 24.91 42.76 -80.00
CA PRO A 61 25.96 41.83 -79.59
C PRO A 61 27.39 42.40 -79.65
N LEU A 62 28.21 42.02 -78.68
CA LEU A 62 29.67 42.08 -78.77
C LEU A 62 30.20 40.98 -79.71
N ILE A 63 31.33 41.25 -80.37
CA ILE A 63 31.87 40.41 -81.45
C ILE A 63 32.85 39.36 -80.91
N GLU A 64 32.47 38.08 -81.11
CA GLU A 64 33.28 36.85 -81.11
C GLU A 64 34.07 36.48 -79.81
N GLY A 65 34.23 35.20 -79.49
CA GLY A 65 33.95 33.98 -80.27
C GLY A 65 32.80 33.11 -79.76
N LYS A 66 31.85 32.82 -80.67
CA LYS A 66 30.97 31.63 -80.66
C LYS A 66 30.09 31.33 -79.43
N TYR A 67 29.37 32.32 -78.90
CA TYR A 67 27.92 32.20 -78.58
C TYR A 67 27.31 33.61 -78.57
N GLN A 68 26.15 33.83 -79.19
CA GLN A 68 25.46 35.12 -79.19
C GLN A 68 24.39 35.15 -78.10
N LYS A 69 24.43 36.15 -77.21
CA LYS A 69 23.34 36.54 -76.30
C LYS A 69 22.97 38.01 -76.57
N ILE A 70 21.68 38.35 -76.50
CA ILE A 70 21.12 39.68 -76.76
C ILE A 70 20.30 40.09 -75.54
N TYR A 71 20.84 41.01 -74.74
CA TYR A 71 20.24 41.37 -73.45
C TYR A 71 19.14 42.43 -73.64
N SER A 72 17.97 42.19 -73.05
CA SER A 72 16.84 43.12 -72.96
C SER A 72 16.76 43.73 -71.56
N LYS A 73 16.41 45.03 -71.46
CA LYS A 73 15.96 45.65 -70.21
C LYS A 73 14.71 46.47 -70.43
N CYS A 74 13.83 46.51 -69.43
CA CYS A 74 12.69 47.41 -69.38
C CYS A 74 13.11 48.76 -68.80
N LEU A 75 12.66 49.86 -69.40
CA LEU A 75 12.86 51.23 -68.93
C LEU A 75 11.51 51.94 -68.78
N LYS A 76 11.39 52.80 -67.77
CA LYS A 76 10.13 53.46 -67.44
C LYS A 76 9.75 54.49 -68.51
N CYS A 77 8.45 54.60 -68.81
CA CYS A 77 7.91 55.63 -69.69
C CYS A 77 7.97 57.02 -69.03
N PRO A 78 7.97 58.11 -69.84
CA PRO A 78 7.94 59.48 -69.32
C PRO A 78 6.62 59.79 -68.58
N GLU A 79 6.63 60.84 -67.75
CA GLU A 79 5.50 61.20 -66.87
C GLU A 79 4.19 61.46 -67.64
N GLY A 80 3.07 61.02 -67.07
CA GLY A 80 1.74 61.11 -67.69
C GLY A 80 1.48 60.14 -68.86
N CYS A 81 2.50 59.38 -69.28
CA CYS A 81 2.40 58.44 -70.38
C CYS A 81 2.01 57.03 -69.93
N LYS A 82 1.00 56.45 -70.60
CA LYS A 82 0.47 55.10 -70.31
C LYS A 82 1.21 54.01 -71.08
N THR A 83 1.49 54.26 -72.36
CA THR A 83 2.32 53.39 -73.21
C THR A 83 3.28 54.23 -74.05
N CYS A 84 4.55 53.84 -74.16
CA CYS A 84 5.58 54.58 -74.89
C CYS A 84 6.42 53.67 -75.81
N LEU A 85 6.98 54.26 -76.87
CA LEU A 85 8.00 53.63 -77.72
C LEU A 85 9.43 53.97 -77.27
N SER A 86 9.59 55.10 -76.58
CA SER A 86 10.86 55.53 -76.00
C SER A 86 10.65 56.51 -74.86
N GLU A 87 11.74 56.82 -74.15
CA GLU A 87 11.87 57.93 -73.19
C GLU A 87 11.41 59.30 -73.73
N PHE A 88 11.26 59.47 -75.06
CA PHE A 88 10.82 60.72 -75.71
C PHE A 88 9.51 60.61 -76.52
N GLU A 89 8.90 59.41 -76.66
CA GLU A 89 7.74 59.22 -77.55
C GLU A 89 6.65 58.35 -76.91
N CYS A 90 5.53 58.99 -76.58
CA CYS A 90 4.39 58.40 -75.91
C CYS A 90 3.27 58.04 -76.90
N LEU A 91 2.73 56.83 -76.85
CA LEU A 91 1.63 56.41 -77.74
C LEU A 91 0.26 56.84 -77.23
N SER A 92 0.00 56.69 -75.93
CA SER A 92 -1.24 57.04 -75.23
C SER A 92 -0.97 57.65 -73.85
N CYS A 93 -1.83 58.59 -73.43
CA CYS A 93 -1.75 59.24 -72.13
C CYS A 93 -2.69 58.60 -71.10
N TYR A 94 -2.42 58.88 -69.84
CA TYR A 94 -3.31 58.63 -68.72
C TYR A 94 -4.43 59.69 -68.67
N GLU A 95 -5.41 59.57 -69.58
CA GLU A 95 -6.57 60.48 -69.66
C GLU A 95 -7.43 60.44 -68.39
N GLU A 96 -7.53 59.29 -67.74
CA GLU A 96 -8.17 59.10 -66.43
C GLU A 96 -7.47 59.88 -65.29
N TYR A 97 -6.24 60.33 -65.50
CA TYR A 97 -5.48 61.22 -64.62
C TYR A 97 -5.28 62.63 -65.24
N ASN A 98 -6.19 63.06 -66.14
CA ASN A 98 -6.21 64.35 -66.85
C ASN A 98 -5.00 64.63 -67.78
N TYR A 99 -4.24 63.62 -68.20
CA TYR A 99 -3.19 63.80 -69.21
C TYR A 99 -3.73 63.63 -70.64
N TYR A 100 -3.50 64.62 -71.50
CA TYR A 100 -3.90 64.60 -72.91
C TYR A 100 -2.68 64.59 -73.85
N LEU A 101 -2.86 63.99 -75.04
CA LEU A 101 -1.79 63.76 -76.01
C LEU A 101 -1.54 64.99 -76.88
N GLN A 102 -0.35 65.59 -76.80
CA GLN A 102 0.10 66.69 -77.65
C GLN A 102 1.28 66.27 -78.53
N TYR A 103 1.28 66.72 -79.79
CA TYR A 103 2.45 66.62 -80.67
C TYR A 103 3.46 67.73 -80.35
N ASN A 104 4.70 67.34 -80.03
CA ASN A 104 5.82 68.25 -79.86
C ASN A 104 6.78 68.14 -81.07
N TYR A 105 7.56 69.20 -81.31
CA TYR A 105 8.67 69.19 -82.26
C TYR A 105 9.96 69.31 -81.44
N ILE A 106 10.84 68.29 -81.50
CA ILE A 106 12.16 68.34 -80.87
C ILE A 106 13.23 68.64 -81.91
N SER A 107 14.18 69.48 -81.54
CA SER A 107 15.48 69.67 -82.19
C SER A 107 16.55 69.33 -81.16
N ASP A 108 17.51 68.45 -81.50
CA ASP A 108 18.51 67.92 -80.57
C ASP A 108 19.36 69.00 -79.88
N TYR A 109 19.74 68.81 -78.60
CA TYR A 109 21.10 69.06 -78.06
C TYR A 109 21.27 68.66 -76.57
N ASN A 110 21.84 67.47 -76.31
CA ASN A 110 22.69 67.07 -75.15
C ASN A 110 22.24 67.26 -73.66
N LYS A 111 23.00 66.83 -72.62
CA LYS A 111 23.58 65.49 -72.27
C LYS A 111 24.29 65.52 -70.88
N SER A 112 24.08 64.48 -70.04
CA SER A 112 24.98 63.94 -68.97
C SER A 112 25.41 64.77 -67.72
N GLN A 113 25.80 64.00 -66.67
CA GLN A 113 26.52 64.32 -65.41
C GLN A 113 25.70 64.63 -64.13
N ASP A 114 26.15 64.35 -62.88
CA ASP A 114 26.96 63.28 -62.22
C ASP A 114 27.10 63.63 -60.70
N GLY A 115 27.16 62.65 -59.78
CA GLY A 115 27.95 62.73 -58.51
C GLY A 115 27.34 63.23 -57.17
N ASP A 116 26.76 62.30 -56.38
CA ASP A 116 27.15 61.82 -55.01
C ASP A 116 27.53 62.73 -53.78
N TYR A 117 27.52 62.07 -52.60
CA TYR A 117 28.07 62.39 -51.25
C TYR A 117 27.26 63.26 -50.23
N GLU A 118 27.28 63.04 -48.90
CA GLU A 118 27.44 61.85 -48.00
C GLU A 118 27.19 62.23 -46.50
N GLU A 119 27.19 61.26 -45.55
CA GLU A 119 27.35 61.38 -44.06
C GLU A 119 26.26 62.16 -43.25
N TYR A 120 25.96 61.97 -41.94
CA TYR A 120 26.09 60.93 -40.87
C TYR A 120 25.20 61.39 -39.65
N TYR A 121 25.01 60.77 -38.45
CA TYR A 121 25.51 59.56 -37.74
C TYR A 121 24.46 59.06 -36.66
N ASP A 122 24.91 58.34 -35.61
CA ASP A 122 24.20 57.67 -34.48
C ASP A 122 23.59 58.64 -33.41
N ASP A 123 22.96 58.27 -32.28
CA ASP A 123 22.96 57.06 -31.38
C ASP A 123 21.66 57.11 -30.51
N GLY A 124 21.08 56.07 -29.88
CA GLY A 124 21.28 54.61 -29.89
C GLY A 124 20.69 53.91 -28.63
N LYS A 125 20.52 52.57 -28.70
CA LYS A 125 20.28 51.58 -27.58
C LYS A 125 18.89 51.55 -26.88
N SER A 126 18.37 50.40 -26.42
CA SER A 126 18.77 48.98 -26.58
C SER A 126 17.69 47.99 -26.05
N GLU A 127 17.48 46.86 -26.77
CA GLU A 127 17.20 45.48 -26.26
C GLU A 127 15.94 45.23 -25.35
N ASN A 128 15.25 44.08 -25.27
CA ASN A 128 15.14 42.78 -25.99
C ASN A 128 13.94 41.99 -25.35
N SER A 129 13.33 40.91 -25.86
CA SER A 129 13.20 40.28 -27.20
C SER A 129 12.30 39.02 -27.12
N GLU A 130 11.55 38.65 -28.19
CA GLU A 130 11.03 37.28 -28.47
C GLU A 130 9.93 36.65 -27.54
N ASN A 131 9.09 35.66 -27.93
CA ASN A 131 8.45 35.25 -29.22
C ASN A 131 7.34 34.18 -28.98
N SER A 132 6.38 34.00 -29.93
CA SER A 132 5.58 32.76 -30.20
C SER A 132 4.62 32.15 -29.12
N GLN A 133 3.73 31.16 -29.39
CA GLN A 133 2.67 31.01 -30.43
C GLN A 133 1.77 29.76 -30.16
N ASN A 134 0.43 29.84 -30.33
CA ASN A 134 -0.53 28.70 -30.56
C ASN A 134 -0.69 27.62 -29.43
N SER A 135 -1.61 26.63 -29.39
CA SER A 135 -3.01 26.34 -29.86
C SER A 135 -3.40 24.91 -29.34
N GLU A 136 -4.62 24.34 -29.26
CA GLU A 136 -6.02 24.62 -29.68
C GLU A 136 -6.99 23.57 -29.04
N LYS A 137 -8.33 23.82 -29.01
CA LYS A 137 -9.46 22.80 -28.99
C LYS A 137 -9.64 21.86 -27.77
N SER A 138 -10.80 21.23 -27.46
CA SER A 138 -12.21 21.33 -27.95
C SER A 138 -13.22 20.47 -27.12
N GLU A 139 -14.50 20.90 -27.09
CA GLU A 139 -15.76 20.11 -27.16
C GLU A 139 -16.26 19.16 -26.04
N ASN A 140 -17.54 19.39 -25.64
CA ASN A 140 -18.65 18.42 -25.46
C ASN A 140 -18.64 17.48 -24.20
N GLN A 141 -19.74 16.89 -23.68
CA GLN A 141 -21.23 16.88 -23.88
C GLN A 141 -21.87 16.14 -22.66
N GLU A 142 -23.18 16.12 -22.28
CA GLU A 142 -24.48 16.74 -22.66
C GLU A 142 -25.50 16.50 -21.51
N ASP A 143 -26.75 17.03 -21.59
CA ASP A 143 -27.99 16.57 -20.88
C ASP A 143 -28.13 16.70 -19.32
N SER A 144 -29.33 16.81 -18.69
CA SER A 144 -30.70 17.22 -19.10
C SER A 144 -31.67 17.30 -17.89
N GLU A 145 -32.87 17.91 -18.06
CA GLU A 145 -34.14 17.68 -17.30
C GLU A 145 -34.24 18.09 -15.79
N ASN A 146 -35.39 18.45 -15.15
CA ASN A 146 -36.73 18.94 -15.58
C ASN A 146 -37.58 19.45 -14.36
N PHE A 147 -38.83 19.91 -14.60
CA PHE A 147 -39.93 20.21 -13.64
C PHE A 147 -39.82 21.51 -12.79
N GLU A 148 -40.92 22.16 -12.31
CA GLU A 148 -42.33 21.74 -12.17
C GLU A 148 -43.36 22.91 -12.26
N ASN A 149 -44.61 22.63 -12.73
CA ASN A 149 -45.91 23.30 -12.40
C ASN A 149 -46.16 24.82 -12.67
N SER A 150 -47.40 25.35 -12.87
CA SER A 150 -48.73 24.74 -13.16
C SER A 150 -49.85 25.74 -13.60
N GLN A 151 -50.61 25.37 -14.64
CA GLN A 151 -52.08 25.57 -14.88
C GLN A 151 -52.81 26.95 -15.00
N ASN A 152 -53.77 26.98 -15.97
CA ASN A 152 -55.02 27.77 -16.09
C ASN A 152 -54.94 29.28 -16.49
N SER A 153 -55.86 29.85 -17.32
CA SER A 153 -56.93 29.28 -18.19
C SER A 153 -57.58 30.34 -19.11
N GLU A 154 -58.27 29.89 -20.18
CA GLU A 154 -59.18 30.64 -21.11
C GLU A 154 -58.49 31.46 -22.23
N LYS A 155 -58.58 31.06 -23.52
CA LYS A 155 -59.62 31.33 -24.58
C LYS A 155 -59.54 32.74 -25.21
N SER A 156 -59.75 32.97 -26.52
CA SER A 156 -59.86 32.14 -27.75
C SER A 156 -60.01 33.14 -28.96
N ASP A 157 -60.19 32.84 -30.27
CA ASP A 157 -60.52 31.66 -31.10
C ASP A 157 -59.99 31.89 -32.55
N ASN A 158 -59.33 30.89 -33.18
CA ASN A 158 -59.43 30.44 -34.61
C ASN A 158 -59.18 31.42 -35.80
N GLN A 159 -58.83 31.04 -37.03
CA GLN A 159 -58.56 29.78 -37.78
C GLN A 159 -57.58 30.15 -38.97
N GLU A 160 -57.11 29.36 -39.95
CA GLU A 160 -57.44 28.06 -40.55
C GLU A 160 -56.16 27.42 -41.20
N ASP A 161 -56.27 26.57 -42.24
CA ASP A 161 -55.25 25.62 -42.72
C ASP A 161 -54.62 25.88 -44.13
N SER A 162 -53.55 25.10 -44.44
CA SER A 162 -53.29 24.38 -45.73
C SER A 162 -52.24 24.84 -46.80
N GLU A 163 -51.23 23.96 -46.96
CA GLU A 163 -50.63 23.32 -48.18
C GLU A 163 -49.91 24.05 -49.37
N LYS A 164 -48.62 23.64 -49.52
CA LYS A 164 -47.71 23.41 -50.68
C LYS A 164 -48.18 23.58 -52.16
N SER A 165 -47.26 24.02 -53.04
CA SER A 165 -46.62 23.19 -54.13
C SER A 165 -45.66 23.97 -55.08
N ASP A 166 -44.72 23.25 -55.73
CA ASP A 166 -43.61 23.74 -56.60
C ASP A 166 -43.87 23.62 -58.14
N TYR A 167 -42.99 24.20 -59.00
CA TYR A 167 -42.50 23.65 -60.30
C TYR A 167 -41.36 24.52 -60.96
N VAL A 168 -40.72 24.08 -62.09
CA VAL A 168 -39.27 24.31 -62.48
C VAL A 168 -39.05 24.60 -64.02
N TYR A 169 -37.86 25.10 -64.51
CA TYR A 169 -37.10 24.69 -65.78
C TYR A 169 -35.84 25.53 -66.28
N GLU A 170 -34.95 24.90 -67.12
CA GLU A 170 -33.51 25.06 -67.65
C GLU A 170 -33.15 26.11 -68.79
N ASN A 171 -31.96 26.32 -69.48
CA ASN A 171 -30.43 26.15 -69.51
C ASN A 171 -29.85 26.80 -70.87
N ASN A 172 -28.59 26.98 -71.39
CA ASN A 172 -27.12 27.21 -71.05
C ASN A 172 -26.22 27.53 -72.35
N SER A 173 -24.84 27.69 -72.30
CA SER A 173 -23.76 27.73 -73.41
C SER A 173 -23.35 29.08 -74.16
N ASP A 174 -22.20 29.39 -74.88
CA ASP A 174 -20.79 28.87 -75.15
C ASP A 174 -19.82 29.82 -76.05
N TYR A 175 -18.44 29.76 -75.95
CA TYR A 175 -17.21 30.09 -76.82
C TYR A 175 -17.03 31.33 -77.82
N GLU A 176 -15.88 31.77 -78.48
CA GLU A 176 -14.38 31.99 -78.23
C GLU A 176 -13.53 32.63 -79.45
N ASN A 177 -12.27 33.16 -79.27
CA ASN A 177 -11.08 33.45 -80.23
C ASN A 177 -11.04 34.68 -81.27
N GLN A 178 -9.95 35.23 -81.94
CA GLN A 178 -8.42 35.20 -81.99
C GLN A 178 -7.69 36.34 -82.89
N GLU A 179 -6.38 36.66 -82.61
CA GLU A 179 -5.12 37.06 -83.43
C GLU A 179 -4.80 38.29 -84.43
N GLU A 180 -3.53 38.85 -84.31
CA GLU A 180 -2.47 39.51 -85.22
C GLU A 180 -2.46 40.96 -85.91
N GLU A 181 -1.32 41.42 -86.54
CA GLU A 181 -0.81 42.85 -86.79
C GLU A 181 -0.95 43.57 -88.21
N GLU A 182 -0.12 44.50 -88.82
CA GLU A 182 1.36 44.83 -88.91
C GLU A 182 1.82 46.28 -89.44
N ASN A 183 2.94 46.85 -88.93
CA ASN A 183 4.05 47.79 -89.42
C ASN A 183 3.99 49.20 -90.18
N ASN A 184 5.02 50.04 -89.82
CA ASN A 184 5.86 51.04 -90.58
C ASN A 184 5.83 52.58 -90.26
N TYR A 185 6.93 53.32 -90.57
CA TYR A 185 7.50 54.49 -89.86
C TYR A 185 7.24 55.91 -90.43
N ASN A 186 6.99 56.90 -89.54
CA ASN A 186 7.33 58.35 -89.70
C ASN A 186 7.16 59.12 -88.35
N SER A 187 8.20 59.15 -87.50
CA SER A 187 8.06 59.47 -86.06
C SER A 187 7.79 60.95 -85.73
N LYS A 188 6.52 61.29 -85.49
CA LYS A 188 6.09 62.54 -84.83
C LYS A 188 6.05 62.31 -83.32
N GLN A 189 7.00 62.87 -82.57
CA GLN A 189 7.01 62.69 -81.12
C GLN A 189 5.77 63.28 -80.44
N LYS A 190 4.92 62.36 -80.00
CA LYS A 190 3.77 62.55 -79.14
C LYS A 190 4.25 62.60 -77.68
N VAL A 191 3.72 63.53 -76.89
CA VAL A 191 3.97 63.66 -75.45
C VAL A 191 2.67 63.91 -74.70
N CYS A 192 2.64 63.66 -73.40
CA CYS A 192 1.48 63.93 -72.55
C CYS A 192 1.61 65.30 -71.86
N LYS A 193 0.48 65.98 -71.64
CA LYS A 193 0.39 67.15 -70.79
C LYS A 193 -0.84 67.10 -69.89
N TYR A 194 -0.68 67.60 -68.67
CA TYR A 194 -1.76 67.70 -67.70
C TYR A 194 -2.72 68.84 -68.06
N CYS A 195 -4.03 68.56 -68.07
CA CYS A 195 -5.10 69.57 -68.10
C CYS A 195 -5.52 69.88 -66.66
N ASP A 196 -5.20 71.07 -66.16
CA ASP A 196 -5.19 71.39 -64.73
C ASP A 196 -6.55 71.90 -64.20
N PRO A 197 -7.28 71.11 -63.37
CA PRO A 197 -8.61 71.52 -62.88
C PRO A 197 -8.54 72.55 -61.75
N GLU A 198 -7.44 72.60 -60.99
CA GLU A 198 -7.21 73.59 -59.94
C GLU A 198 -7.01 75.00 -60.53
N LYS A 199 -6.50 75.09 -61.76
CA LYS A 199 -6.42 76.33 -62.54
C LYS A 199 -7.72 76.68 -63.27
N GLY A 200 -8.81 75.93 -63.05
CA GLY A 200 -10.14 76.21 -63.62
C GLY A 200 -10.30 75.77 -65.07
N TYR A 201 -9.63 74.67 -65.47
CA TYR A 201 -9.79 74.02 -66.78
C TYR A 201 -10.48 72.66 -66.65
N TYR A 202 -11.01 72.14 -67.76
CA TYR A 202 -11.57 70.78 -67.85
C TYR A 202 -11.20 70.14 -69.19
N LEU A 203 -11.10 68.80 -69.20
CA LEU A 203 -10.78 68.02 -70.39
C LEU A 203 -12.06 67.52 -71.06
N GLN A 204 -12.30 67.95 -72.30
CA GLN A 204 -13.41 67.49 -73.13
C GLN A 204 -13.12 66.09 -73.70
N GLN A 205 -14.19 65.30 -73.90
CA GLN A 205 -14.11 64.03 -74.63
C GLN A 205 -13.52 64.27 -76.03
N GLY A 206 -12.37 63.66 -76.33
CA GLY A 206 -11.55 63.96 -77.51
C GLY A 206 -10.23 64.69 -77.22
N GLY A 207 -9.83 64.87 -75.95
CA GLY A 207 -8.48 65.27 -75.58
C GLY A 207 -8.17 66.77 -75.68
N LYS A 208 -9.18 67.63 -75.52
CA LYS A 208 -9.05 69.09 -75.60
C LYS A 208 -9.32 69.75 -74.24
N CYS A 209 -8.37 70.56 -73.77
CA CYS A 209 -8.44 71.26 -72.49
C CYS A 209 -9.05 72.67 -72.68
N GLU A 210 -10.18 72.98 -72.02
CA GLU A 210 -10.87 74.29 -72.08
C GLU A 210 -11.19 74.85 -70.69
N LYS A 211 -11.61 76.12 -70.60
CA LYS A 211 -11.68 76.87 -69.33
C LYS A 211 -13.11 77.02 -68.79
N CYS A 212 -13.30 76.74 -67.51
CA CYS A 212 -14.61 76.69 -66.85
C CYS A 212 -15.34 78.04 -66.80
N SER A 213 -14.63 79.13 -66.54
CA SER A 213 -15.22 80.49 -66.48
C SER A 213 -15.89 80.94 -67.78
N ASP A 214 -15.50 80.31 -68.89
CA ASP A 214 -15.88 80.70 -70.24
C ASP A 214 -17.08 79.84 -70.72
N SER A 215 -17.39 78.76 -69.98
CA SER A 215 -18.55 77.89 -70.19
C SER A 215 -19.69 78.17 -69.20
N ILE A 216 -19.39 78.45 -67.92
CA ILE A 216 -20.38 78.63 -66.85
C ILE A 216 -20.13 79.92 -66.07
N GLN A 217 -21.06 80.87 -66.12
CA GLN A 217 -20.96 82.15 -65.41
C GLN A 217 -21.00 81.95 -63.89
N GLY A 218 -20.09 82.62 -63.16
CA GLY A 218 -20.00 82.50 -61.70
C GLY A 218 -19.24 81.26 -61.20
N CYS A 219 -18.74 80.43 -62.11
CA CYS A 219 -18.05 79.19 -61.80
C CYS A 219 -16.52 79.36 -61.75
N TYR A 220 -15.89 78.85 -60.69
CA TYR A 220 -14.43 78.77 -60.53
C TYR A 220 -13.88 77.42 -61.02
N LYS A 221 -14.52 76.30 -60.62
CA LYS A 221 -14.21 74.95 -61.12
C LYS A 221 -15.48 74.27 -61.63
N CYS A 222 -15.38 73.62 -62.78
CA CYS A 222 -16.44 72.86 -63.44
C CYS A 222 -15.99 71.41 -63.68
N LYS A 223 -16.95 70.50 -63.84
CA LYS A 223 -16.71 69.10 -64.25
C LYS A 223 -16.84 68.92 -65.76
N ASP A 224 -17.73 69.70 -66.37
CA ASP A 224 -18.02 69.74 -67.79
C ASP A 224 -18.58 71.13 -68.16
N GLU A 225 -18.90 71.33 -69.44
CA GLU A 225 -19.45 72.56 -70.01
C GLU A 225 -20.77 73.07 -69.36
N LYS A 226 -21.45 72.26 -68.53
CA LYS A 226 -22.75 72.58 -67.90
C LYS A 226 -22.75 72.44 -66.38
N ARG A 227 -21.86 71.64 -65.79
CA ARG A 227 -21.82 71.38 -64.34
C ARG A 227 -20.73 72.16 -63.63
N CYS A 228 -21.11 73.16 -62.85
CA CYS A 228 -20.19 73.78 -61.90
C CYS A 228 -20.02 72.89 -60.65
N ILE A 229 -18.79 72.82 -60.12
CA ILE A 229 -18.46 72.10 -58.88
C ILE A 229 -17.91 73.04 -57.79
N GLN A 230 -17.51 74.27 -58.15
CA GLN A 230 -17.16 75.32 -57.19
C GLN A 230 -17.53 76.70 -57.73
N CYS A 231 -18.48 77.38 -57.08
CA CYS A 231 -18.84 78.78 -57.36
C CYS A 231 -17.77 79.75 -56.81
N PHE A 232 -17.74 80.98 -57.32
CA PHE A 232 -17.04 82.07 -56.62
C PHE A 232 -17.74 82.41 -55.29
N GLN A 233 -16.97 82.95 -54.33
CA GLN A 233 -17.49 83.37 -53.02
C GLN A 233 -18.72 84.29 -53.17
N GLU A 234 -19.62 84.22 -52.19
CA GLU A 234 -21.01 84.73 -52.22
C GLU A 234 -22.05 83.96 -53.07
N HIS A 235 -21.78 82.76 -53.59
CA HIS A 235 -22.83 81.95 -54.23
C HIS A 235 -22.80 80.46 -53.80
N PHE A 236 -23.98 79.83 -53.67
CA PHE A 236 -24.21 78.49 -53.12
C PHE A 236 -25.21 77.70 -53.98
N PHE A 237 -24.99 76.40 -54.20
CA PHE A 237 -25.81 75.57 -55.10
C PHE A 237 -27.29 75.45 -54.71
N LEU A 238 -28.17 75.25 -55.70
CA LEU A 238 -29.61 75.03 -55.47
C LEU A 238 -30.18 73.89 -56.34
N GLY A 239 -29.47 72.75 -56.35
CA GLY A 239 -29.97 71.46 -56.86
C GLY A 239 -29.76 71.15 -58.35
N ASP A 240 -29.42 72.13 -59.20
CA ASP A 240 -29.28 71.96 -60.65
C ASP A 240 -27.83 72.11 -61.18
N GLY A 241 -26.89 72.51 -60.31
CA GLY A 241 -25.50 72.84 -60.68
C GLY A 241 -25.22 74.34 -60.89
N VAL A 242 -26.20 75.21 -60.62
CA VAL A 242 -26.12 76.68 -60.70
C VAL A 242 -26.16 77.30 -59.29
N CYS A 243 -25.63 78.52 -59.14
CA CYS A 243 -25.30 79.14 -57.85
C CYS A 243 -26.27 80.28 -57.43
N HIS A 244 -26.85 80.17 -56.23
CA HIS A 244 -27.82 81.06 -55.55
C HIS A 244 -27.33 81.47 -54.14
N LYS A 245 -28.19 81.80 -53.13
CA LYS A 245 -27.74 82.59 -51.94
C LYS A 245 -28.10 82.22 -50.46
N ASN A 246 -28.94 81.22 -50.10
CA ASN A 246 -29.35 81.01 -48.68
C ASN A 246 -29.37 79.52 -48.18
N CYS A 247 -28.49 79.16 -47.24
CA CYS A 247 -28.59 78.05 -46.27
C CYS A 247 -27.53 78.29 -45.16
N ASP A 248 -27.81 78.00 -43.89
CA ASP A 248 -26.85 78.20 -42.77
C ASP A 248 -26.63 76.90 -41.97
N ILE A 249 -25.41 76.37 -42.09
CA ILE A 249 -24.94 75.15 -41.43
C ILE A 249 -24.08 75.43 -40.18
N TYR A 250 -23.70 76.68 -39.93
CA TYR A 250 -22.68 77.01 -38.92
C TYR A 250 -23.15 76.81 -37.47
N GLN A 251 -24.47 76.69 -37.24
CA GLN A 251 -25.04 76.37 -35.92
C GLN A 251 -25.39 74.89 -35.72
N GLN A 252 -25.18 74.02 -36.73
CA GLN A 252 -25.44 72.57 -36.67
C GLN A 252 -26.89 72.16 -36.34
N ILE A 253 -27.83 73.09 -36.43
CA ILE A 253 -29.30 72.83 -36.40
C ILE A 253 -29.76 72.26 -37.77
N TYR A 254 -28.98 72.55 -38.82
CA TYR A 254 -29.15 72.05 -40.17
C TYR A 254 -27.87 71.39 -40.67
N TYR A 255 -28.01 70.35 -41.49
CA TYR A 255 -26.93 69.68 -42.20
C TYR A 255 -27.19 69.68 -43.72
N LEU A 256 -26.18 69.29 -44.50
CA LEU A 256 -26.32 69.08 -45.95
C LEU A 256 -26.35 67.57 -46.23
N ASP A 257 -27.38 67.08 -46.90
CA ASP A 257 -27.40 65.70 -47.40
C ASP A 257 -26.46 65.51 -48.61
N GLU A 258 -26.31 64.27 -49.08
CA GLU A 258 -25.38 63.91 -50.17
C GLU A 258 -25.68 64.61 -51.51
N ASN A 259 -26.88 65.17 -51.66
CA ASN A 259 -27.31 65.96 -52.82
C ASN A 259 -27.15 67.47 -52.59
N TYR A 260 -26.45 67.87 -51.51
CA TYR A 260 -26.35 69.24 -51.00
C TYR A 260 -27.71 69.84 -50.60
N GLY A 261 -28.68 69.01 -50.22
CA GLY A 261 -29.96 69.42 -49.67
C GLY A 261 -29.84 69.90 -48.21
N CYS A 262 -30.25 71.13 -47.93
CA CYS A 262 -30.24 71.74 -46.60
C CYS A 262 -31.38 71.17 -45.73
N ARG A 263 -31.06 70.29 -44.77
CA ARG A 263 -32.03 69.54 -43.93
C ARG A 263 -31.87 69.86 -42.44
N LYS A 264 -32.93 69.67 -41.65
CA LYS A 264 -32.97 70.03 -40.22
C LYS A 264 -32.85 68.79 -39.33
N CYS A 265 -32.00 68.86 -38.31
CA CYS A 265 -31.65 67.72 -37.47
C CYS A 265 -32.84 67.10 -36.72
N SER A 266 -33.68 67.93 -36.08
CA SER A 266 -34.81 67.48 -35.25
C SER A 266 -35.99 66.88 -36.03
N GLU A 267 -35.89 66.77 -37.36
CA GLU A 267 -36.92 66.24 -38.25
C GLU A 267 -36.48 64.92 -38.92
N GLU A 268 -35.18 64.58 -38.83
CA GLU A 268 -34.59 63.34 -39.36
C GLU A 268 -34.11 62.41 -38.23
N ILE A 269 -33.77 62.95 -37.04
CA ILE A 269 -33.42 62.18 -35.83
C ILE A 269 -34.28 62.66 -34.66
N GLU A 270 -35.08 61.77 -34.08
CA GLU A 270 -35.92 62.07 -32.91
C GLU A 270 -35.07 62.45 -31.68
N GLY A 271 -35.51 63.45 -30.92
CA GLY A 271 -34.77 63.98 -29.77
C GLY A 271 -33.46 64.72 -30.08
N CYS A 272 -33.06 64.86 -31.34
CA CYS A 272 -31.77 65.46 -31.70
C CYS A 272 -31.84 67.00 -31.86
N LEU A 273 -31.05 67.73 -31.06
CA LEU A 273 -31.00 69.20 -31.08
C LEU A 273 -29.96 69.75 -32.07
N LYS A 274 -28.88 69.00 -32.32
CA LYS A 274 -27.83 69.33 -33.29
C LYS A 274 -27.29 68.06 -33.92
N CYS A 275 -26.96 68.09 -35.20
CA CYS A 275 -26.46 66.94 -35.94
C CYS A 275 -25.39 67.33 -36.96
N LYS A 276 -24.66 66.31 -37.42
CA LYS A 276 -23.68 66.37 -38.51
C LYS A 276 -24.26 65.77 -39.80
N SER A 277 -25.15 64.79 -39.66
CA SER A 277 -25.96 64.20 -40.72
C SER A 277 -27.29 63.70 -40.14
N GLY A 278 -28.22 63.27 -40.99
CA GLY A 278 -29.47 62.61 -40.57
C GLY A 278 -29.31 61.23 -39.92
N GLN A 279 -28.07 60.80 -39.63
CA GLN A 279 -27.74 59.58 -38.88
C GLN A 279 -26.64 59.82 -37.82
N GLU A 280 -26.23 61.06 -37.58
CA GLU A 280 -25.17 61.39 -36.63
C GLU A 280 -25.54 62.66 -35.84
N CYS A 281 -26.21 62.44 -34.70
CA CYS A 281 -26.51 63.47 -33.74
C CYS A 281 -25.24 63.90 -32.97
N LEU A 282 -25.22 65.16 -32.52
CA LEU A 282 -24.12 65.78 -31.77
C LEU A 282 -24.56 66.25 -30.37
N SER A 283 -25.86 66.43 -30.15
CA SER A 283 -26.43 66.72 -28.82
C SER A 283 -27.93 66.40 -28.78
N CYS A 284 -28.34 65.61 -27.80
CA CYS A 284 -29.72 65.18 -27.59
C CYS A 284 -30.48 66.10 -26.63
N ASP A 285 -31.81 66.03 -26.65
CA ASP A 285 -32.69 66.75 -25.73
C ASP A 285 -32.82 66.00 -24.40
N SER A 286 -31.93 66.32 -23.46
CA SER A 286 -31.96 65.76 -22.11
C SER A 286 -33.20 66.17 -21.31
N SER A 287 -34.01 67.13 -21.76
CA SER A 287 -35.26 67.51 -21.08
C SER A 287 -36.39 66.48 -21.26
N ILE A 288 -36.25 65.58 -22.24
CA ILE A 288 -37.13 64.42 -22.46
C ILE A 288 -36.42 63.09 -22.14
N GLY A 289 -35.33 63.11 -21.37
CA GLY A 289 -34.62 61.92 -20.89
C GLY A 289 -33.72 61.23 -21.93
N LEU A 290 -33.44 61.88 -23.05
CA LEU A 290 -32.59 61.33 -24.11
C LEU A 290 -31.16 61.85 -24.03
N TYR A 291 -30.21 60.93 -24.00
CA TYR A 291 -28.77 61.18 -23.96
C TYR A 291 -28.09 60.65 -25.22
N LEU A 292 -26.91 61.18 -25.54
CA LEU A 292 -26.15 60.74 -26.71
C LEU A 292 -25.41 59.43 -26.39
N ASN A 293 -25.81 58.33 -27.03
CA ASN A 293 -25.02 57.10 -27.08
C ASN A 293 -24.42 56.98 -28.50
N GLY A 294 -23.10 57.06 -28.60
CA GLY A 294 -22.34 57.06 -29.86
C GLY A 294 -22.75 58.18 -30.83
N LYS A 295 -23.76 57.90 -31.67
CA LYS A 295 -24.28 58.79 -32.72
C LYS A 295 -25.79 59.09 -32.62
N TYR A 296 -26.50 58.46 -31.70
CA TYR A 296 -27.96 58.49 -31.63
C TYR A 296 -28.44 58.93 -30.24
N CYS A 297 -29.70 59.35 -30.17
CA CYS A 297 -30.36 59.74 -28.92
C CYS A 297 -31.18 58.58 -28.38
N GLN A 298 -30.89 58.14 -27.16
CA GLN A 298 -31.60 57.07 -26.48
C GLN A 298 -31.81 57.39 -25.00
N VAL A 299 -32.69 56.63 -24.35
CA VAL A 299 -32.71 56.58 -22.88
C VAL A 299 -31.38 55.98 -22.41
N CYS A 300 -30.80 56.56 -21.36
CA CYS A 300 -29.68 55.94 -20.65
C CYS A 300 -30.27 55.19 -19.46
N ASP A 301 -30.12 53.87 -19.46
CA ASP A 301 -30.61 53.03 -18.37
C ASP A 301 -29.48 52.86 -17.35
N THR A 302 -29.66 53.42 -16.15
CA THR A 302 -28.65 53.44 -15.10
C THR A 302 -28.63 52.18 -14.25
N ASP A 303 -29.57 51.26 -14.51
CA ASP A 303 -29.69 49.99 -13.81
C ASP A 303 -29.20 48.80 -14.70
N ASP A 304 -28.72 49.10 -15.92
CA ASP A 304 -28.26 48.15 -16.97
C ASP A 304 -26.85 48.54 -17.51
N GLY A 305 -25.94 48.93 -16.61
CA GLY A 305 -24.50 49.09 -16.88
C GLY A 305 -24.03 50.36 -17.61
N PHE A 306 -24.86 51.42 -17.63
CA PHE A 306 -24.48 52.73 -18.15
C PHE A 306 -24.57 53.85 -17.10
N PHE A 307 -23.78 54.90 -17.28
CA PHE A 307 -23.89 56.13 -16.49
C PHE A 307 -23.86 57.40 -17.36
N ILE A 308 -24.35 58.51 -16.80
CA ILE A 308 -24.53 59.77 -17.53
C ILE A 308 -23.33 60.69 -17.33
N TYR A 309 -22.35 60.62 -18.24
CA TYR A 309 -21.18 61.51 -18.22
C TYR A 309 -21.31 62.65 -19.23
N GLN A 310 -21.22 63.90 -18.75
CA GLN A 310 -21.22 65.14 -19.57
C GLN A 310 -22.36 65.26 -20.62
N GLY A 311 -23.50 64.59 -20.41
CA GLY A 311 -24.66 64.61 -21.33
C GLY A 311 -24.68 63.48 -22.38
N LYS A 312 -23.75 62.54 -22.28
CA LYS A 312 -23.79 61.24 -22.97
C LYS A 312 -24.27 60.13 -22.04
N CYS A 313 -24.51 58.96 -22.63
CA CYS A 313 -24.60 57.68 -21.94
C CYS A 313 -23.31 56.90 -22.26
N GLU A 314 -22.50 56.54 -21.26
CA GLU A 314 -21.24 55.81 -21.41
C GLU A 314 -21.30 54.52 -20.54
N LEU A 315 -20.55 53.47 -20.90
CA LEU A 315 -20.54 52.17 -20.19
C LEU A 315 -19.69 52.22 -18.91
N CYS A 316 -20.05 51.42 -17.90
CA CYS A 316 -19.27 51.28 -16.66
C CYS A 316 -17.92 50.57 -16.88
N ASP A 317 -17.90 49.45 -17.60
CA ASP A 317 -16.70 48.63 -17.89
C ASP A 317 -15.62 49.40 -18.70
N ASP A 318 -16.03 50.39 -19.52
CA ASP A 318 -15.12 51.27 -20.29
C ASP A 318 -14.29 52.22 -19.39
N PHE A 319 -14.74 52.46 -18.15
CA PHE A 319 -14.11 53.38 -17.19
C PHE A 319 -13.49 52.63 -15.99
N MET A 320 -14.13 51.55 -15.55
CA MET A 320 -13.66 50.69 -14.45
C MET A 320 -13.71 49.22 -14.91
N GLU A 321 -12.54 48.64 -15.20
CA GLU A 321 -12.41 47.26 -15.71
C GLU A 321 -13.13 46.26 -14.78
N GLY A 322 -14.13 45.56 -15.31
CA GLY A 322 -14.93 44.59 -14.57
C GLY A 322 -16.05 45.17 -13.70
N CYS A 323 -16.39 46.45 -13.86
CA CYS A 323 -17.57 47.04 -13.23
C CYS A 323 -18.82 46.84 -14.10
N PHE A 324 -19.83 46.15 -13.55
CA PHE A 324 -21.11 45.89 -14.23
C PHE A 324 -22.06 47.08 -14.10
N ASN A 325 -22.35 47.54 -12.86
CA ASN A 325 -23.17 48.75 -12.60
C ASN A 325 -22.38 49.78 -11.78
N CYS A 326 -22.51 51.07 -12.10
CA CYS A 326 -21.74 52.17 -11.50
C CYS A 326 -22.60 53.41 -11.18
N LEU A 327 -22.19 54.16 -10.14
CA LEU A 327 -22.81 55.44 -9.74
C LEU A 327 -22.30 56.59 -10.61
N ASP A 328 -21.01 56.58 -10.89
CA ASP A 328 -20.28 57.45 -11.82
C ASP A 328 -18.99 56.75 -12.26
N GLY A 329 -18.17 57.43 -13.06
CA GLY A 329 -16.96 56.86 -13.67
C GLY A 329 -15.81 56.58 -12.70
N ASP A 330 -15.95 56.93 -11.41
CA ASP A 330 -14.97 56.64 -10.36
C ASP A 330 -15.55 55.70 -9.27
N SER A 331 -16.84 55.31 -9.36
CA SER A 331 -17.59 54.66 -8.26
C SER A 331 -18.41 53.44 -8.73
N CYS A 332 -17.91 52.22 -8.50
CA CYS A 332 -18.64 51.00 -8.85
C CYS A 332 -19.68 50.59 -7.79
N ILE A 333 -20.80 50.00 -8.22
CA ILE A 333 -21.88 49.45 -7.38
C ILE A 333 -21.81 47.92 -7.35
N GLU A 334 -21.56 47.31 -8.52
CA GLU A 334 -21.67 45.86 -8.77
C GLU A 334 -20.64 45.46 -9.83
N CYS A 335 -19.88 44.39 -9.56
CA CYS A 335 -18.88 43.89 -10.50
C CYS A 335 -19.44 42.84 -11.46
N ASP A 336 -18.76 42.66 -12.59
CA ASP A 336 -19.00 41.60 -13.56
C ASP A 336 -18.49 40.25 -13.00
N VAL A 337 -19.35 39.61 -12.19
CA VAL A 337 -19.06 38.32 -11.55
C VAL A 337 -18.89 37.22 -12.60
N GLU A 338 -19.56 37.29 -13.75
CA GLU A 338 -19.42 36.29 -14.82
C GLU A 338 -18.00 36.31 -15.46
N ARG A 339 -17.35 37.48 -15.53
CA ARG A 339 -15.94 37.63 -15.94
C ARG A 339 -14.95 37.50 -14.77
N GLY A 340 -15.41 37.12 -13.59
CA GLY A 340 -14.57 36.81 -12.42
C GLY A 340 -14.10 38.02 -11.61
N TYR A 341 -14.84 39.14 -11.66
CA TYR A 341 -14.58 40.33 -10.84
C TYR A 341 -15.44 40.34 -9.57
N VAL A 342 -14.85 40.80 -8.46
CA VAL A 342 -15.53 40.93 -7.16
C VAL A 342 -15.25 42.29 -6.52
N MET A 343 -16.23 42.84 -5.79
CA MET A 343 -16.09 44.11 -5.06
C MET A 343 -15.12 43.94 -3.88
N VAL A 344 -14.03 44.68 -3.88
CA VAL A 344 -13.05 44.73 -2.77
C VAL A 344 -12.94 46.17 -2.28
N GLY A 345 -13.86 46.56 -1.40
CA GLY A 345 -14.04 47.96 -1.00
C GLY A 345 -14.99 48.67 -1.95
N GLU A 346 -14.49 49.64 -2.70
CA GLU A 346 -15.24 50.43 -3.69
C GLU A 346 -14.76 50.15 -5.14
N GLU A 347 -13.79 49.24 -5.32
CA GLU A 347 -13.19 48.85 -6.60
C GLU A 347 -13.49 47.39 -6.96
N CYS A 348 -13.56 47.08 -8.27
CA CYS A 348 -13.67 45.71 -8.78
C CYS A 348 -12.28 45.09 -8.98
N VAL A 349 -12.05 43.94 -8.35
CA VAL A 349 -10.79 43.19 -8.48
C VAL A 349 -11.05 41.84 -9.13
N GLN A 350 -10.27 41.52 -10.16
CA GLN A 350 -10.30 40.21 -10.80
C GLN A 350 -9.77 39.16 -9.81
N CYS A 351 -10.55 38.13 -9.51
CA CYS A 351 -10.22 37.17 -8.44
C CYS A 351 -8.82 36.52 -8.62
N GLN A 352 -8.44 36.20 -9.86
CA GLN A 352 -7.12 35.63 -10.20
C GLN A 352 -5.92 36.55 -9.91
N LYS A 353 -6.14 37.83 -9.61
CA LYS A 353 -5.09 38.79 -9.21
C LYS A 353 -4.92 38.88 -7.67
N MET A 354 -5.73 38.17 -6.88
CA MET A 354 -5.69 38.17 -5.42
C MET A 354 -4.88 36.97 -4.89
N GLU A 355 -3.77 37.23 -4.18
CA GLU A 355 -2.95 36.17 -3.58
C GLU A 355 -3.79 35.32 -2.61
N GLY A 356 -3.82 34.00 -2.84
CA GLY A 356 -4.56 33.05 -2.01
C GLY A 356 -6.04 32.88 -2.32
N TYR A 357 -6.52 33.35 -3.48
CA TYR A 357 -7.90 33.19 -3.93
C TYR A 357 -8.00 32.55 -5.31
N ILE A 358 -9.07 31.79 -5.54
CA ILE A 358 -9.44 31.24 -6.84
C ILE A 358 -10.91 31.52 -7.16
N PHE A 359 -11.22 31.63 -8.46
CA PHE A 359 -12.59 31.78 -8.93
C PHE A 359 -13.21 30.40 -9.14
N PHE A 360 -14.24 30.07 -8.37
CA PHE A 360 -14.92 28.78 -8.38
C PHE A 360 -16.41 28.94 -8.08
N ASP A 361 -17.28 28.25 -8.82
CA ASP A 361 -18.75 28.31 -8.70
C ASP A 361 -19.31 29.75 -8.60
N ASN A 362 -18.88 30.59 -9.55
CA ASN A 362 -19.16 32.03 -9.65
C ASN A 362 -18.83 32.86 -8.38
N GLN A 363 -17.91 32.39 -7.55
CA GLN A 363 -17.46 33.07 -6.33
C GLN A 363 -15.93 33.15 -6.28
N CYS A 364 -15.41 34.20 -5.64
CA CYS A 364 -13.99 34.31 -5.33
C CYS A 364 -13.74 33.74 -3.93
N LEU A 365 -13.24 32.51 -3.87
CA LEU A 365 -13.06 31.76 -2.63
C LEU A 365 -11.57 31.72 -2.26
N LYS A 366 -11.27 31.85 -0.97
CA LYS A 366 -9.90 31.76 -0.45
C LYS A 366 -9.48 30.29 -0.38
N CYS A 367 -8.21 29.98 -0.67
CA CYS A 367 -7.71 28.60 -0.76
C CYS A 367 -8.02 27.76 0.50
N ASP A 368 -7.90 28.33 1.70
CA ASP A 368 -8.17 27.65 2.97
C ASP A 368 -9.67 27.43 3.28
N GLN A 369 -10.58 27.85 2.40
CA GLN A 369 -12.02 27.60 2.53
C GLN A 369 -12.47 26.27 1.91
N PHE A 370 -11.61 25.61 1.12
CA PHE A 370 -11.90 24.29 0.56
C PHE A 370 -11.41 23.20 1.52
N GLU A 371 -12.27 22.20 1.79
CA GLU A 371 -11.97 21.05 2.68
C GLU A 371 -10.71 20.26 2.26
N ALA A 372 -10.32 20.34 0.97
CA ALA A 372 -9.12 19.71 0.41
C ALA A 372 -7.82 20.55 0.56
N LEU A 373 -7.91 21.76 1.13
CA LEU A 373 -6.87 22.79 1.12
C LEU A 373 -6.75 23.55 2.47
N GLU A 374 -7.16 22.96 3.58
CA GLU A 374 -6.99 23.53 4.92
C GLU A 374 -5.51 23.88 5.18
N GLY A 375 -5.24 25.12 5.61
CA GLY A 375 -3.86 25.64 5.80
C GLY A 375 -3.12 26.04 4.51
N CYS A 376 -3.80 26.13 3.37
CA CYS A 376 -3.21 26.59 2.10
C CYS A 376 -3.21 28.14 1.97
N LEU A 377 -2.05 28.72 1.63
CA LEU A 377 -1.86 30.15 1.40
C LEU A 377 -1.96 30.54 -0.08
N SER A 378 -1.65 29.66 -1.03
CA SER A 378 -1.91 29.86 -2.47
C SER A 378 -2.14 28.53 -3.18
N CYS A 379 -3.10 28.48 -4.09
CA CYS A 379 -3.59 27.27 -4.76
C CYS A 379 -3.86 27.55 -6.25
N SER A 380 -3.68 26.54 -7.10
CA SER A 380 -3.95 26.65 -8.55
C SER A 380 -5.39 26.28 -8.92
N ASP A 381 -6.04 25.49 -8.08
CA ASP A 381 -7.41 24.99 -8.21
C ASP A 381 -7.94 24.56 -6.82
N ASN A 382 -9.14 23.95 -6.76
CA ASN A 382 -9.79 23.60 -5.50
C ASN A 382 -9.26 22.32 -4.79
N GLN A 383 -8.19 21.70 -5.32
CA GLN A 383 -7.55 20.49 -4.79
C GLN A 383 -6.03 20.63 -4.66
N THR A 384 -5.40 21.50 -5.46
CA THR A 384 -3.94 21.65 -5.56
C THR A 384 -3.45 22.93 -4.87
N CYS A 385 -2.71 22.78 -3.77
CA CYS A 385 -1.99 23.89 -3.12
C CYS A 385 -0.59 24.08 -3.71
N GLU A 386 -0.17 25.33 -3.88
CA GLU A 386 1.20 25.70 -4.25
C GLU A 386 2.07 26.05 -3.04
N LYS A 387 1.46 26.52 -1.94
CA LYS A 387 2.16 26.99 -0.74
C LYS A 387 1.29 26.89 0.52
N CYS A 388 1.80 26.23 1.57
CA CYS A 388 1.13 26.08 2.86
C CYS A 388 1.52 27.15 3.89
N ASP A 389 0.74 27.27 4.96
CA ASP A 389 1.07 28.09 6.12
C ASP A 389 2.05 27.37 7.07
N TYR A 390 3.34 27.59 6.82
CA TYR A 390 4.42 27.06 7.63
C TYR A 390 4.49 27.67 9.05
N GLU A 391 3.85 28.83 9.32
CA GLU A 391 3.86 29.44 10.66
C GLU A 391 2.83 28.76 11.59
N GLU A 392 1.71 28.30 11.05
CA GLU A 392 0.71 27.45 11.73
C GLU A 392 0.99 25.92 11.59
N GLY A 393 2.14 25.56 11.01
CA GLY A 393 2.66 24.18 10.99
C GLY A 393 2.20 23.29 9.82
N TYR A 394 1.65 23.87 8.76
CA TYR A 394 1.24 23.14 7.55
C TYR A 394 2.36 23.04 6.51
N TYR A 395 2.53 21.87 5.92
CA TYR A 395 3.51 21.59 4.87
C TYR A 395 2.85 20.84 3.70
N LEU A 396 3.49 20.88 2.53
CA LEU A 396 3.03 20.17 1.34
C LEU A 396 3.26 18.65 1.50
N ASP A 397 2.25 17.85 1.18
CA ASP A 397 2.33 16.40 1.02
C ASP A 397 2.77 16.00 -0.41
N SER A 398 2.85 14.70 -0.67
CA SER A 398 3.24 14.15 -1.98
C SER A 398 2.21 14.34 -3.11
N LYS A 399 1.07 14.97 -2.83
CA LYS A 399 -0.03 15.29 -3.78
C LYS A 399 -0.26 16.79 -3.93
N ASN A 400 0.60 17.63 -3.37
CA ASN A 400 0.45 19.08 -3.28
C ASN A 400 -0.75 19.53 -2.43
N GLN A 401 -1.11 18.78 -1.38
CA GLN A 401 -2.09 19.21 -0.39
C GLN A 401 -1.39 19.66 0.89
N CYS A 402 -2.01 20.58 1.64
CA CYS A 402 -1.47 21.01 2.94
C CYS A 402 -1.90 20.05 4.05
N VAL A 403 -0.91 19.62 4.84
CA VAL A 403 -1.13 18.78 6.02
C VAL A 403 -0.36 19.34 7.21
N GLN A 404 -0.98 19.32 8.39
CA GLN A 404 -0.35 19.81 9.62
C GLN A 404 0.59 18.75 10.20
N CYS A 405 1.88 19.05 10.28
CA CYS A 405 2.90 18.09 10.69
C CYS A 405 3.21 18.24 12.19
N GLU A 406 2.31 17.79 13.07
CA GLU A 406 2.64 17.61 14.50
C GLU A 406 3.51 16.36 14.73
N ASP A 407 4.44 16.43 15.69
CA ASP A 407 5.40 15.37 16.10
C ASP A 407 4.73 14.10 16.73
N LYS A 408 3.56 13.66 16.26
CA LYS A 408 2.69 12.75 17.03
C LYS A 408 1.78 11.77 16.28
N LEU A 409 1.65 11.86 14.96
CA LEU A 409 0.65 11.07 14.20
C LEU A 409 1.18 10.56 12.84
N GLY A 410 2.39 10.00 12.80
CA GLY A 410 2.82 9.23 11.62
C GLY A 410 3.25 10.04 10.40
N TYR A 411 3.75 11.26 10.60
CA TYR A 411 4.43 12.05 9.58
C TYR A 411 5.73 12.63 10.16
N PHE A 412 6.74 12.79 9.32
CA PHE A 412 7.99 13.48 9.63
C PHE A 412 8.29 14.53 8.56
N VAL A 413 8.96 15.62 8.94
CA VAL A 413 9.34 16.69 8.00
C VAL A 413 10.71 16.41 7.41
N TYR A 414 10.81 16.43 6.07
CA TYR A 414 12.08 16.32 5.35
C TYR A 414 12.05 17.28 4.14
N ASP A 415 13.10 18.09 4.00
CA ASP A 415 13.25 19.10 2.93
C ASP A 415 11.99 19.97 2.67
N MET A 416 11.36 20.43 3.76
CA MET A 416 10.10 21.20 3.78
C MET A 416 8.84 20.49 3.27
N GLN A 417 8.88 19.16 3.13
CA GLN A 417 7.73 18.32 2.79
C GLN A 417 7.30 17.49 4.01
N CYS A 418 6.00 17.21 4.14
CA CYS A 418 5.48 16.25 5.11
C CYS A 418 5.51 14.84 4.50
N ILE A 419 6.39 13.98 5.00
CA ILE A 419 6.48 12.59 4.54
C ILE A 419 5.75 11.70 5.54
N LYS A 420 4.79 10.92 5.05
CA LYS A 420 4.06 9.97 5.87
C LYS A 420 4.92 8.74 6.18
N CYS A 421 4.96 8.35 7.46
CA CYS A 421 5.75 7.22 7.93
C CYS A 421 5.38 5.90 7.24
N SER A 422 4.08 5.66 6.96
CA SER A 422 3.61 4.47 6.23
C SER A 422 4.07 4.37 4.78
N ASP A 423 4.42 5.51 4.17
CA ASP A 423 4.72 5.63 2.74
C ASP A 423 6.24 5.48 2.50
N TYR A 424 7.04 5.71 3.55
CA TYR A 424 8.49 5.48 3.57
C TYR A 424 8.85 4.12 4.21
N PHE A 425 8.23 3.78 5.34
CA PHE A 425 8.40 2.52 6.06
C PHE A 425 7.12 1.68 5.97
N ILE A 426 7.16 0.56 5.24
CA ILE A 426 6.00 -0.32 5.05
C ILE A 426 5.52 -0.86 6.40
N GLY A 427 4.24 -0.61 6.71
CA GLY A 427 3.61 -1.06 7.96
C GLY A 427 3.96 -0.22 9.19
N CYS A 428 4.53 0.97 9.02
CA CYS A 428 4.81 1.93 10.08
C CYS A 428 3.62 2.88 10.33
N THR A 429 3.28 3.10 11.59
CA THR A 429 2.25 4.05 12.04
C THR A 429 2.83 5.32 12.63
N ASP A 430 4.02 5.27 13.25
CA ASP A 430 4.74 6.44 13.76
C ASP A 430 6.25 6.34 13.49
N CYS A 431 6.90 7.46 13.17
CA CYS A 431 8.33 7.55 12.92
C CYS A 431 8.84 8.97 13.21
N LYS A 432 10.07 9.07 13.70
CA LYS A 432 10.67 10.35 14.09
C LYS A 432 11.42 11.05 12.96
N ASP A 433 12.02 10.26 12.07
CA ASP A 433 12.91 10.69 11.00
C ASP A 433 13.02 9.58 9.94
N PHE A 434 13.81 9.82 8.89
CA PHE A 434 14.03 8.87 7.81
C PHE A 434 14.95 7.69 8.19
N GLU A 435 15.54 7.64 9.40
CA GLU A 435 16.37 6.51 9.82
C GLU A 435 15.54 5.37 10.38
N LYS A 436 14.49 5.65 11.18
CA LYS A 436 13.74 4.61 11.92
C LYS A 436 12.26 4.91 12.15
N CYS A 437 11.47 3.84 12.04
CA CYS A 437 10.11 3.77 12.57
C CYS A 437 10.11 3.63 14.12
N THR A 438 9.10 4.20 14.78
CA THR A 438 8.86 4.18 16.23
C THR A 438 7.62 3.39 16.65
N GLU A 439 6.59 3.25 15.79
CA GLU A 439 5.40 2.43 16.05
C GLU A 439 4.91 1.74 14.76
N CYS A 440 4.37 0.52 14.86
CA CYS A 440 3.95 -0.30 13.71
C CYS A 440 2.44 -0.59 13.68
N ASP A 441 1.96 -0.94 12.49
CA ASP A 441 0.57 -1.30 12.20
C ASP A 441 0.25 -2.73 12.66
N PHE A 442 0.05 -2.90 13.97
CA PHE A 442 -0.24 -4.20 14.60
C PHE A 442 -1.53 -4.84 14.06
N ASP A 443 -2.53 -4.03 13.68
CA ASP A 443 -3.78 -4.48 13.04
C ASP A 443 -3.55 -5.07 11.64
N LYS A 444 -2.54 -4.59 10.89
CA LYS A 444 -2.06 -5.21 9.64
C LYS A 444 -0.93 -6.23 9.86
N HIS A 445 -0.77 -6.71 11.08
CA HIS A 445 0.19 -7.73 11.49
C HIS A 445 1.68 -7.33 11.42
N TYR A 446 2.00 -6.04 11.52
CA TYR A 446 3.39 -5.57 11.61
C TYR A 446 3.82 -5.41 13.08
N TYR A 447 5.08 -5.74 13.39
CA TYR A 447 5.70 -5.50 14.69
C TYR A 447 7.06 -4.81 14.54
N LEU A 448 7.48 -4.06 15.56
CA LEU A 448 8.72 -3.28 15.52
C LEU A 448 9.91 -4.17 15.88
N GLN A 449 10.96 -4.15 15.03
CA GLN A 449 12.24 -4.78 15.36
C GLN A 449 13.40 -3.89 14.88
N ASN A 450 14.24 -3.43 15.81
CA ASN A 450 15.43 -2.60 15.57
C ASN A 450 15.19 -1.21 14.90
N GLY A 451 13.94 -0.79 14.74
CA GLY A 451 13.54 0.43 14.02
C GLY A 451 12.88 0.18 12.66
N GLU A 452 12.66 -1.09 12.29
CA GLU A 452 11.93 -1.52 11.09
C GLU A 452 10.63 -2.21 11.50
N CYS A 453 9.55 -2.00 10.74
CA CYS A 453 8.33 -2.79 10.89
C CYS A 453 8.41 -4.08 10.07
N LYS A 454 8.19 -5.23 10.72
CA LYS A 454 8.24 -6.55 10.10
C LYS A 454 6.86 -7.20 10.14
N TYR A 455 6.45 -7.77 9.03
CA TYR A 455 5.20 -8.54 8.95
C TYR A 455 5.36 -9.89 9.67
N CYS A 456 4.40 -10.24 10.53
CA CYS A 456 4.31 -11.54 11.17
C CYS A 456 3.46 -12.49 10.30
N ASP A 457 4.08 -13.50 9.69
CA ASP A 457 3.37 -14.41 8.78
C ASP A 457 2.70 -15.57 9.54
N PHE A 458 1.42 -15.35 9.86
CA PHE A 458 0.54 -16.34 10.46
C PHE A 458 0.41 -17.63 9.64
N SER A 459 0.63 -17.59 8.31
CA SER A 459 0.54 -18.80 7.48
C SER A 459 1.70 -19.78 7.66
N GLN A 460 2.77 -19.34 8.34
CA GLN A 460 3.96 -20.14 8.67
C GLN A 460 3.94 -20.65 10.13
N GLY A 461 2.81 -20.57 10.83
CA GLY A 461 2.73 -21.03 12.23
C GLY A 461 3.25 -20.01 13.25
N ASN A 462 3.13 -18.72 12.94
CA ASN A 462 3.46 -17.63 13.85
C ASN A 462 2.20 -16.94 14.37
N PHE A 463 2.34 -16.19 15.46
CA PHE A 463 1.33 -15.22 15.90
C PHE A 463 1.98 -14.00 16.55
N LEU A 464 1.20 -12.93 16.71
CA LEU A 464 1.61 -11.72 17.42
C LEU A 464 1.27 -11.85 18.91
N HIS A 465 2.31 -11.81 19.74
CA HIS A 465 2.24 -11.82 21.19
C HIS A 465 2.67 -10.45 21.75
N LYS A 466 2.09 -10.03 22.88
CA LYS A 466 2.47 -8.79 23.56
C LYS A 466 3.31 -9.14 24.80
N ASN A 467 4.56 -8.70 24.83
CA ASN A 467 5.51 -9.05 25.88
C ASN A 467 5.27 -8.26 27.19
N TYR A 468 6.06 -8.55 28.23
CA TYR A 468 5.98 -7.88 29.54
C TYR A 468 6.28 -6.36 29.54
N ASN A 469 6.81 -5.82 28.44
CA ASN A 469 7.07 -4.39 28.25
C ASN A 469 5.94 -3.67 27.48
N ASP A 470 4.82 -4.35 27.21
CA ASP A 470 3.77 -3.91 26.27
C ASP A 470 4.22 -3.79 24.80
N GLU A 471 5.32 -4.44 24.40
CA GLU A 471 5.80 -4.48 23.00
C GLU A 471 5.25 -5.72 22.26
N TYR A 472 4.86 -5.57 21.00
CA TYR A 472 4.47 -6.72 20.16
C TYR A 472 5.69 -7.43 19.57
N VAL A 473 5.66 -8.76 19.62
CA VAL A 473 6.67 -9.67 19.03
C VAL A 473 5.97 -10.77 18.24
N CYS A 474 6.58 -11.19 17.14
CA CYS A 474 6.13 -12.35 16.36
C CYS A 474 6.82 -13.61 16.90
N LEU A 475 6.04 -14.63 17.31
CA LEU A 475 6.54 -15.86 17.90
C LEU A 475 5.99 -17.10 17.19
N GLU A 476 6.82 -18.13 17.06
CA GLU A 476 6.44 -19.44 16.49
C GLU A 476 5.54 -20.20 17.49
N CYS A 477 4.38 -20.71 17.04
CA CYS A 477 3.42 -21.40 17.91
C CYS A 477 4.03 -22.61 18.64
N ASN A 478 4.90 -23.38 17.98
CA ASN A 478 5.56 -24.56 18.54
C ASN A 478 6.63 -24.21 19.60
N SER A 479 6.99 -22.93 19.76
CA SER A 479 7.92 -22.47 20.81
C SER A 479 7.22 -22.13 22.14
N ILE A 480 5.88 -22.15 22.16
CA ILE A 480 5.06 -21.82 23.34
C ILE A 480 4.05 -22.94 23.66
N ILE A 481 3.44 -23.54 22.62
CA ILE A 481 2.49 -24.64 22.77
C ILE A 481 3.10 -25.90 22.16
N ASP A 482 3.46 -26.87 23.00
CA ASP A 482 4.11 -28.13 22.63
C ASP A 482 3.40 -28.86 21.47
N ASN A 483 4.12 -29.11 20.37
CA ASN A 483 3.67 -29.82 19.15
C ASN A 483 2.55 -29.08 18.37
N CYS A 484 2.44 -27.76 18.55
CA CYS A 484 1.47 -26.91 17.85
C CYS A 484 2.06 -26.32 16.56
N GLN A 485 1.42 -26.55 15.42
CA GLN A 485 1.80 -25.97 14.13
C GLN A 485 1.21 -24.56 13.95
N MET A 486 -0.07 -24.39 14.29
CA MET A 486 -0.82 -23.15 14.09
C MET A 486 -1.58 -22.84 15.36
N CYS A 487 -1.59 -21.58 15.80
CA CYS A 487 -2.25 -21.13 17.02
C CYS A 487 -3.04 -19.83 16.77
N TYR A 488 -3.97 -19.53 17.67
CA TYR A 488 -4.73 -18.28 17.69
C TYR A 488 -4.11 -17.26 18.64
N ASP A 489 -3.63 -17.73 19.79
CA ASP A 489 -2.93 -16.98 20.83
C ASP A 489 -1.90 -17.91 21.53
N SER A 490 -1.29 -17.44 22.61
CA SER A 490 -0.28 -18.18 23.38
C SER A 490 -0.80 -19.39 24.17
N GLU A 491 -2.11 -19.62 24.22
CA GLU A 491 -2.74 -20.74 24.96
C GLU A 491 -3.54 -21.67 24.03
N THR A 492 -3.98 -21.18 22.88
CA THR A 492 -4.97 -21.83 22.00
C THR A 492 -4.36 -22.27 20.67
N CYS A 493 -4.01 -23.55 20.57
CA CYS A 493 -3.63 -24.19 19.31
C CYS A 493 -4.84 -24.43 18.38
N THR A 494 -4.61 -24.34 17.08
CA THR A 494 -5.60 -24.51 16.00
C THR A 494 -5.19 -25.54 14.93
N GLU A 495 -3.92 -25.97 14.88
CA GLU A 495 -3.46 -27.16 14.12
C GLU A 495 -2.20 -27.77 14.76
N CYS A 496 -2.09 -29.10 14.82
CA CYS A 496 -0.97 -29.81 15.45
C CYS A 496 0.08 -30.27 14.42
N GLU A 497 1.36 -30.25 14.82
CA GLU A 497 2.55 -30.44 13.96
C GLU A 497 2.54 -31.72 13.09
N ASN A 498 1.91 -32.80 13.57
CA ASN A 498 1.78 -34.04 12.82
C ASN A 498 0.68 -34.94 13.41
N ASP A 499 0.28 -35.95 12.65
CA ASP A 499 -0.87 -36.80 12.99
C ASP A 499 -0.61 -37.87 14.07
N LYS A 500 0.52 -37.80 14.78
CA LYS A 500 0.70 -38.44 16.10
C LYS A 500 -0.05 -37.69 17.20
N TYR A 501 -0.49 -36.46 16.92
CA TYR A 501 -1.22 -35.59 17.81
C TYR A 501 -2.64 -35.32 17.29
N TYR A 502 -3.55 -34.98 18.20
CA TYR A 502 -4.90 -34.54 17.90
C TYR A 502 -5.23 -33.30 18.73
N LEU A 503 -6.11 -32.42 18.22
CA LEU A 503 -6.50 -31.23 18.97
C LEU A 503 -7.57 -31.61 20.01
N ASN A 504 -7.28 -31.36 21.27
CA ASN A 504 -8.19 -31.45 22.40
C ASN A 504 -8.28 -30.09 23.09
N ASN A 505 -9.43 -29.42 23.01
CA ASN A 505 -9.70 -28.14 23.68
C ASN A 505 -8.61 -27.05 23.54
N GLY A 506 -7.97 -26.94 22.36
CA GLY A 506 -6.90 -25.97 22.12
C GLY A 506 -5.47 -26.47 22.41
N GLN A 507 -5.28 -27.73 22.79
CA GLN A 507 -3.95 -28.33 23.01
C GLN A 507 -3.73 -29.59 22.17
N CYS A 508 -2.48 -29.87 21.82
CA CYS A 508 -2.07 -31.00 20.98
C CYS A 508 -1.68 -32.22 21.82
N GLU A 509 -2.61 -33.16 21.97
CA GLU A 509 -2.40 -34.38 22.76
C GLU A 509 -1.99 -35.56 21.88
N LYS A 510 -1.14 -36.46 22.40
CA LYS A 510 -0.73 -37.67 21.69
C LYS A 510 -1.94 -38.60 21.45
N CYS A 511 -2.06 -39.15 20.24
CA CYS A 511 -3.15 -40.04 19.84
C CYS A 511 -3.39 -41.22 20.81
N GLU A 512 -2.32 -41.76 21.41
CA GLU A 512 -2.36 -42.83 22.41
C GLU A 512 -3.23 -42.49 23.64
N LYS A 513 -3.35 -41.20 24.01
CA LYS A 513 -4.16 -40.71 25.13
C LYS A 513 -5.68 -40.85 24.86
N SER A 514 -6.07 -40.88 23.58
CA SER A 514 -7.48 -41.06 23.15
C SER A 514 -7.78 -42.49 22.70
N ILE A 515 -6.82 -43.16 22.06
CA ILE A 515 -6.94 -44.55 21.57
C ILE A 515 -5.69 -45.32 22.01
N GLU A 516 -5.87 -46.29 22.93
CA GLU A 516 -4.77 -47.12 23.45
C GLU A 516 -4.00 -47.79 22.30
N ASN A 517 -2.66 -47.74 22.35
CA ASN A 517 -1.75 -48.27 21.33
C ASN A 517 -1.89 -47.67 19.92
N CYS A 518 -2.52 -46.49 19.76
CA CYS A 518 -2.52 -45.76 18.49
C CYS A 518 -1.22 -44.95 18.32
N TYR A 519 -0.63 -44.97 17.11
CA TYR A 519 0.59 -44.21 16.78
C TYR A 519 0.26 -42.94 16.00
N THR A 520 -0.66 -43.00 15.02
CA THR A 520 -1.21 -41.81 14.35
C THR A 520 -2.72 -41.92 14.18
N CYS A 521 -3.43 -40.81 14.31
CA CYS A 521 -4.89 -40.74 14.32
C CYS A 521 -5.44 -39.62 13.44
N ASN A 522 -6.76 -39.47 13.39
CA ASN A 522 -7.40 -38.30 12.79
C ASN A 522 -7.32 -37.09 13.76
N TYR A 523 -7.45 -35.89 13.21
CA TYR A 523 -7.34 -34.62 13.92
C TYR A 523 -8.18 -34.47 15.22
N THR A 524 -9.27 -35.24 15.36
CA THR A 524 -10.14 -35.21 16.55
C THR A 524 -9.91 -36.39 17.52
N GLY A 525 -8.88 -37.22 17.32
CA GLY A 525 -8.49 -38.32 18.21
C GLY A 525 -9.43 -39.53 18.23
N LYS A 526 -10.48 -39.54 17.39
CA LYS A 526 -11.59 -40.51 17.45
C LYS A 526 -11.43 -41.76 16.59
N THR A 527 -10.50 -41.75 15.63
CA THR A 527 -10.18 -42.92 14.81
C THR A 527 -8.68 -43.01 14.56
N CYS A 528 -8.08 -44.17 14.78
CA CYS A 528 -6.68 -44.39 14.46
C CYS A 528 -6.49 -44.53 12.93
N LYS A 529 -5.29 -44.18 12.46
CA LYS A 529 -4.80 -44.40 11.09
C LYS A 529 -3.74 -45.50 11.07
N GLN A 530 -2.83 -45.47 12.04
CA GLN A 530 -1.74 -46.43 12.19
C GLN A 530 -1.56 -46.76 13.67
N CYS A 531 -1.60 -48.05 14.01
CA CYS A 531 -1.31 -48.52 15.35
C CYS A 531 0.20 -48.55 15.63
N GLN A 532 0.54 -48.61 16.92
CA GLN A 532 1.87 -48.95 17.38
C GLN A 532 2.23 -50.41 17.01
N SER A 533 3.50 -50.76 17.15
CA SER A 533 3.97 -52.15 17.01
C SER A 533 3.19 -53.10 17.92
N TYR A 534 3.15 -54.39 17.56
CA TYR A 534 2.42 -55.44 18.27
C TYR A 534 0.89 -55.27 18.31
N CYS A 535 0.32 -54.40 17.45
CA CYS A 535 -1.11 -54.17 17.31
C CYS A 535 -1.56 -54.26 15.84
N TYR A 536 -2.87 -54.29 15.59
CA TYR A 536 -3.47 -54.18 14.26
C TYR A 536 -4.61 -53.17 14.25
N LEU A 537 -4.89 -52.56 13.08
CA LEU A 537 -6.02 -51.66 12.89
C LEU A 537 -7.27 -52.49 12.55
N ASP A 538 -8.34 -52.36 13.33
CA ASP A 538 -9.59 -53.09 13.12
C ASP A 538 -10.64 -52.32 12.29
N GLU A 539 -11.81 -52.92 12.09
CA GLU A 539 -12.92 -52.32 11.33
C GLU A 539 -13.52 -51.06 12.00
N GLU A 540 -13.34 -50.90 13.32
CA GLU A 540 -13.75 -49.72 14.10
C GLU A 540 -12.62 -48.67 14.22
N LYS A 541 -11.47 -48.93 13.57
CA LYS A 541 -10.25 -48.11 13.58
C LYS A 541 -9.66 -47.92 14.99
N GLN A 542 -9.79 -48.95 15.83
CA GLN A 542 -9.09 -49.07 17.10
C GLN A 542 -7.79 -49.88 16.90
N CYS A 543 -6.99 -50.00 17.97
CA CYS A 543 -5.69 -50.69 17.94
C CYS A 543 -5.61 -51.85 18.96
N PRO A 544 -6.40 -52.92 18.76
CA PRO A 544 -6.23 -54.16 19.52
C PRO A 544 -4.83 -54.76 19.34
N LYS A 545 -4.30 -55.31 20.43
CA LYS A 545 -3.01 -56.01 20.47
C LYS A 545 -3.06 -57.33 19.70
N CYS A 546 -1.97 -57.65 19.01
CA CYS A 546 -1.73 -58.96 18.42
C CYS A 546 -1.71 -60.03 19.54
N ASN A 547 -2.17 -61.23 19.22
CA ASN A 547 -2.27 -62.32 20.20
C ASN A 547 -0.89 -62.82 20.63
N GLU A 548 -0.61 -62.75 21.94
CA GLU A 548 0.66 -63.17 22.60
C GLU A 548 1.10 -64.61 22.26
N SER A 549 0.18 -65.45 21.78
CA SER A 549 0.47 -66.80 21.28
C SER A 549 1.40 -66.79 20.06
N ILE A 550 1.38 -65.72 19.25
CA ILE A 550 2.21 -65.56 18.05
C ILE A 550 3.54 -64.88 18.42
N LYS A 551 4.37 -65.58 19.18
CA LYS A 551 5.73 -65.12 19.55
C LYS A 551 6.54 -64.77 18.30
N GLY A 552 7.27 -63.66 18.32
CA GLY A 552 8.01 -63.19 17.16
C GLY A 552 7.21 -62.30 16.22
N CYS A 553 5.96 -61.89 16.54
CA CYS A 553 5.12 -61.09 15.65
C CYS A 553 5.23 -59.59 15.94
N TYR A 554 5.73 -58.80 14.98
CA TYR A 554 5.87 -57.34 15.09
C TYR A 554 4.59 -56.60 14.68
N SER A 555 3.85 -57.10 13.68
CA SER A 555 2.52 -56.61 13.32
C SER A 555 1.68 -57.71 12.66
N CYS A 556 0.37 -57.64 12.86
CA CYS A 556 -0.58 -58.66 12.43
C CYS A 556 -1.69 -58.07 11.53
N ASP A 557 -2.32 -58.93 10.72
CA ASP A 557 -3.54 -58.59 9.96
C ASP A 557 -4.80 -58.74 10.84
N ASN A 558 -4.70 -59.55 11.90
CA ASN A 558 -5.74 -59.84 12.89
C ASN A 558 -5.15 -60.62 14.08
N GLU A 559 -5.95 -60.84 15.11
CA GLU A 559 -5.68 -61.68 16.31
C GLU A 559 -5.15 -63.10 16.07
N LYS A 560 -5.07 -63.60 14.83
CA LYS A 560 -4.59 -64.95 14.49
C LYS A 560 -3.52 -65.01 13.38
N GLN A 561 -3.20 -63.91 12.71
CA GLN A 561 -2.30 -63.92 11.55
C GLN A 561 -1.30 -62.76 11.59
N CYS A 562 -0.02 -63.10 11.69
CA CYS A 562 1.05 -62.13 11.57
C CYS A 562 1.30 -61.75 10.10
N ASN A 563 1.62 -60.47 9.85
CA ASN A 563 2.03 -59.97 8.53
C ASN A 563 3.50 -59.52 8.47
N LYS A 564 4.11 -59.22 9.63
CA LYS A 564 5.54 -58.91 9.77
C LYS A 564 6.04 -59.43 11.11
N CYS A 565 7.14 -60.16 11.08
CA CYS A 565 7.79 -60.67 12.29
C CYS A 565 8.81 -59.67 12.88
N GLU A 566 9.22 -59.92 14.12
CA GLU A 566 10.45 -59.39 14.72
C GLU A 566 11.67 -59.86 13.90
N ASP A 567 12.78 -59.12 13.95
CA ASP A 567 13.90 -59.31 13.01
C ASP A 567 14.54 -60.71 13.07
N ASP A 568 14.57 -61.32 14.26
CA ASP A 568 15.10 -62.67 14.51
C ASP A 568 14.09 -63.80 14.20
N TYR A 569 12.99 -63.46 13.54
CA TYR A 569 11.94 -64.37 13.08
C TYR A 569 11.62 -64.14 11.60
N TYR A 570 11.28 -65.20 10.89
CA TYR A 570 10.76 -65.12 9.52
C TYR A 570 9.29 -65.53 9.45
N LEU A 571 8.54 -64.86 8.57
CA LEU A 571 7.12 -65.11 8.38
C LEU A 571 6.89 -66.35 7.52
N LYS A 572 6.14 -67.32 8.06
CA LYS A 572 5.68 -68.50 7.36
C LYS A 572 4.24 -68.84 7.74
N ASP A 573 3.37 -68.96 6.73
CA ASP A 573 1.98 -69.39 6.87
C ASP A 573 1.16 -68.58 7.91
N GLY A 574 1.47 -67.29 8.08
CA GLY A 574 0.84 -66.39 9.05
C GLY A 574 1.42 -66.45 10.48
N LEU A 575 2.47 -67.23 10.69
CA LEU A 575 3.18 -67.39 11.97
C LEU A 575 4.65 -66.96 11.84
N CYS A 576 5.26 -66.62 12.97
CA CYS A 576 6.67 -66.25 13.04
C CYS A 576 7.51 -67.40 13.60
N LEU A 577 8.57 -67.77 12.88
CA LEU A 577 9.49 -68.85 13.24
C LEU A 577 10.90 -68.28 13.44
N LYS A 578 11.58 -68.61 14.54
CA LYS A 578 12.85 -67.96 14.92
C LYS A 578 13.99 -68.44 14.02
N CYS A 579 14.72 -67.52 13.39
CA CYS A 579 15.82 -67.83 12.46
C CYS A 579 16.89 -68.74 13.07
N GLY A 580 17.22 -68.50 14.35
CA GLY A 580 18.14 -69.31 15.15
C GLY A 580 17.78 -70.81 15.28
N GLN A 581 16.56 -71.23 14.94
CA GLN A 581 16.17 -72.65 14.94
C GLN A 581 16.63 -73.43 13.69
N LEU A 582 16.94 -72.73 12.59
CA LEU A 582 17.46 -73.32 11.35
C LEU A 582 18.96 -73.10 11.17
N ASN A 583 19.49 -72.02 11.74
CA ASN A 583 20.87 -71.59 11.57
C ASN A 583 21.34 -70.92 12.87
N GLU A 584 22.21 -71.58 13.63
CA GLU A 584 22.69 -71.05 14.91
C GLU A 584 23.45 -69.72 14.70
N ASN A 585 23.19 -68.75 15.57
CA ASN A 585 23.76 -67.40 15.53
C ASN A 585 23.31 -66.54 14.32
N CYS A 586 22.07 -66.73 13.84
CA CYS A 586 21.48 -66.00 12.72
C CYS A 586 20.44 -64.96 13.17
N PHE A 587 20.77 -63.67 13.03
CA PHE A 587 19.92 -62.55 13.40
C PHE A 587 18.79 -62.28 12.40
N LYS A 588 19.00 -62.43 11.08
CA LYS A 588 17.93 -62.30 10.07
C LYS A 588 18.04 -63.37 9.01
N CYS A 589 16.90 -63.95 8.67
CA CYS A 589 16.75 -64.93 7.62
C CYS A 589 15.61 -64.55 6.66
N ASP A 590 15.64 -65.09 5.44
CA ASP A 590 14.58 -64.86 4.46
C ASP A 590 13.37 -65.80 4.66
N LYS A 591 12.39 -65.70 3.76
CA LYS A 591 11.13 -66.48 3.82
C LYS A 591 11.34 -68.00 3.70
N GLU A 592 12.50 -68.45 3.26
CA GLU A 592 12.87 -69.87 3.18
C GLU A 592 13.66 -70.32 4.43
N GLY A 593 14.00 -69.39 5.33
CA GLY A 593 14.80 -69.62 6.52
C GLY A 593 16.32 -69.56 6.26
N ILE A 594 16.75 -69.07 5.09
CA ILE A 594 18.16 -68.96 4.74
C ILE A 594 18.74 -67.71 5.40
N CYS A 595 19.90 -67.82 6.06
CA CYS A 595 20.46 -66.70 6.80
C CYS A 595 20.98 -65.59 5.88
N ARG A 596 20.65 -64.34 6.20
CA ARG A 596 21.01 -63.13 5.45
C ARG A 596 21.77 -62.11 6.31
N GLN A 597 21.59 -62.13 7.63
CA GLN A 597 22.39 -61.39 8.60
C GLN A 597 22.63 -62.27 9.83
N CYS A 598 23.85 -62.27 10.35
CA CYS A 598 24.21 -63.02 11.54
C CYS A 598 24.05 -62.18 12.82
N ASP A 599 24.04 -62.84 13.98
CA ASP A 599 24.11 -62.15 15.28
C ASP A 599 25.43 -61.37 15.42
N GLU A 600 25.44 -60.35 16.29
CA GLU A 600 26.62 -59.50 16.50
C GLU A 600 27.86 -60.32 16.89
N GLY A 601 29.01 -59.99 16.30
CA GLY A 601 30.23 -60.78 16.43
C GLY A 601 30.24 -62.09 15.62
N TYR A 602 29.34 -62.26 14.64
CA TYR A 602 29.36 -63.35 13.65
C TYR A 602 29.27 -62.83 12.20
N TYR A 603 30.00 -63.48 11.29
CA TYR A 603 30.01 -63.17 9.86
C TYR A 603 29.30 -64.24 9.03
N LEU A 604 28.65 -63.81 7.94
CA LEU A 604 27.97 -64.71 7.00
C LEU A 604 28.96 -65.27 5.96
N LYS A 605 28.98 -66.60 5.80
CA LYS A 605 29.73 -67.35 4.78
C LYS A 605 28.94 -68.58 4.35
N ASN A 606 28.71 -68.74 3.05
CA ASN A 606 27.94 -69.87 2.48
C ASN A 606 26.60 -70.10 3.21
N ASP A 607 25.82 -69.03 3.34
CA ASP A 607 24.52 -68.98 4.04
C ASP A 607 24.54 -69.42 5.53
N LYS A 608 25.71 -69.44 6.18
CA LYS A 608 25.89 -69.78 7.61
C LYS A 608 26.72 -68.75 8.37
N CYS A 609 26.49 -68.70 9.68
CA CYS A 609 27.15 -67.75 10.58
C CYS A 609 28.38 -68.37 11.26
N TYR A 610 29.48 -67.62 11.29
CA TYR A 610 30.77 -68.01 11.86
C TYR A 610 31.28 -66.90 12.76
N LYS A 611 31.84 -67.24 13.93
CA LYS A 611 32.25 -66.25 14.92
C LYS A 611 33.42 -65.39 14.44
N CYS A 612 33.38 -64.10 14.73
CA CYS A 612 34.53 -63.21 14.64
C CYS A 612 35.52 -63.52 15.78
N GLU A 613 36.72 -63.98 15.44
CA GLU A 613 37.80 -64.31 16.40
C GLU A 613 38.88 -63.19 16.48
N PHE A 614 38.51 -61.97 16.08
CA PHE A 614 39.38 -60.79 16.07
C PHE A 614 39.40 -60.07 17.43
N ASN A 615 40.58 -59.68 17.88
CA ASN A 615 40.74 -58.84 19.08
C ASN A 615 40.36 -57.39 18.76
N ASN A 616 39.75 -56.70 19.73
CA ASN A 616 39.32 -55.30 19.62
C ASN A 616 38.35 -55.01 18.45
N CYS A 617 37.62 -56.02 17.98
CA CYS A 617 36.68 -55.95 16.86
C CYS A 617 35.24 -56.13 17.38
N LEU A 618 34.29 -55.35 16.85
CA LEU A 618 32.85 -55.50 17.11
C LEU A 618 32.18 -56.34 16.01
N ASP A 619 32.37 -55.96 14.76
CA ASP A 619 31.79 -56.61 13.58
C ASP A 619 32.87 -56.97 12.56
N CYS A 620 32.68 -58.10 11.87
CA CYS A 620 33.60 -58.58 10.85
C CYS A 620 32.86 -59.18 9.64
N ARG A 621 33.46 -59.07 8.46
CA ARG A 621 32.88 -59.49 7.18
C ARG A 621 33.77 -60.51 6.47
N TYR A 622 33.16 -61.47 5.78
CA TYR A 622 33.88 -62.35 4.86
C TYR A 622 34.08 -61.68 3.49
N GLN A 623 35.34 -61.49 3.07
CA GLN A 623 35.72 -60.85 1.81
C GLN A 623 37.06 -61.39 1.31
N ASN A 624 37.19 -61.62 0.00
CA ASN A 624 38.41 -62.13 -0.63
C ASN A 624 38.91 -63.48 -0.03
N GLU A 625 37.99 -64.38 0.30
CA GLU A 625 38.22 -65.70 0.93
C GLU A 625 38.69 -65.70 2.40
N GLU A 626 38.88 -64.53 3.01
CA GLU A 626 39.22 -64.36 4.43
C GLU A 626 38.15 -63.56 5.18
N PRO A 627 38.00 -63.72 6.50
CA PRO A 627 37.29 -62.74 7.31
C PRO A 627 38.17 -61.50 7.52
N ILE A 628 37.57 -60.31 7.60
CA ILE A 628 38.22 -59.04 7.91
C ILE A 628 37.39 -58.29 8.95
N CYS A 629 38.01 -57.61 9.93
CA CYS A 629 37.25 -56.74 10.81
C CYS A 629 36.68 -55.54 10.03
N THR A 630 35.40 -55.22 10.22
CA THR A 630 34.69 -54.11 9.56
C THR A 630 34.37 -52.97 10.51
N VAL A 631 34.16 -53.26 11.80
CA VAL A 631 33.95 -52.25 12.85
C VAL A 631 34.88 -52.56 14.02
N CYS A 632 35.81 -51.66 14.32
CA CYS A 632 36.63 -51.73 15.52
C CYS A 632 35.82 -51.35 16.77
N GLN A 633 36.26 -51.80 17.94
CA GLN A 633 35.82 -51.22 19.21
C GLN A 633 36.21 -49.74 19.30
N GLU A 634 35.51 -48.98 20.14
CA GLU A 634 35.86 -47.59 20.44
C GLU A 634 37.34 -47.46 20.87
N ASN A 635 37.95 -46.32 20.57
CA ASN A 635 39.38 -46.06 20.85
C ASN A 635 40.34 -47.04 20.14
N CYS A 636 39.91 -47.67 19.03
CA CYS A 636 40.71 -48.61 18.24
C CYS A 636 40.68 -48.32 16.73
N VAL A 637 41.80 -48.50 16.04
CA VAL A 637 41.94 -48.28 14.58
C VAL A 637 42.22 -49.57 13.79
N PHE A 638 41.69 -49.63 12.56
CA PHE A 638 41.77 -50.79 11.67
C PHE A 638 43.14 -50.92 10.98
N GLY A 639 43.88 -51.99 11.26
CA GLY A 639 45.19 -52.30 10.68
C GLY A 639 45.12 -52.91 9.27
N LYS A 640 45.33 -52.09 8.23
CA LYS A 640 45.31 -52.50 6.80
C LYS A 640 46.35 -53.55 6.38
N GLN A 641 47.32 -53.89 7.24
CA GLN A 641 48.31 -54.96 6.99
C GLN A 641 47.98 -56.28 7.72
N THR A 642 46.99 -56.28 8.60
CA THR A 642 46.65 -57.40 9.49
C THR A 642 45.14 -57.68 9.56
N ASN A 643 44.31 -56.89 8.88
CA ASN A 643 42.84 -56.96 8.84
C ASN A 643 42.16 -56.94 10.23
N ASN A 644 42.85 -56.41 11.25
CA ASN A 644 42.50 -56.48 12.66
C ASN A 644 42.65 -55.10 13.35
N CYS A 645 42.00 -54.90 14.49
CA CYS A 645 41.96 -53.63 15.21
C CYS A 645 42.94 -53.55 16.39
N TYR A 646 43.45 -52.34 16.66
CA TYR A 646 44.44 -52.05 17.70
C TYR A 646 44.03 -50.81 18.48
N LYS A 647 44.21 -50.80 19.81
CA LYS A 647 43.86 -49.63 20.63
C LYS A 647 44.82 -48.47 20.35
N CYS A 648 44.32 -47.24 20.32
CA CYS A 648 45.16 -46.05 20.14
C CYS A 648 46.26 -45.96 21.21
N SER A 649 45.94 -46.35 22.46
CA SER A 649 46.90 -46.42 23.58
C SER A 649 47.90 -47.58 23.50
N GLU A 650 47.71 -48.58 22.62
CA GLU A 650 48.72 -49.61 22.29
C GLU A 650 49.67 -49.15 21.17
N LEU A 651 49.34 -48.05 20.48
CA LEU A 651 50.07 -47.50 19.34
C LEU A 651 50.80 -46.18 19.67
N ILE A 652 50.20 -45.36 20.54
CA ILE A 652 50.68 -44.04 20.94
C ILE A 652 50.41 -43.85 22.45
N ASP A 653 51.47 -43.69 23.24
CA ASP A 653 51.36 -43.53 24.70
C ASP A 653 50.46 -42.33 25.09
N ASN A 654 49.50 -42.58 25.98
CA ASN A 654 48.49 -41.61 26.46
C ASN A 654 47.58 -41.03 25.37
N CYS A 655 47.40 -41.73 24.24
CA CYS A 655 46.40 -41.41 23.23
C CYS A 655 45.08 -42.16 23.51
N VAL A 656 43.95 -41.46 23.38
CA VAL A 656 42.58 -42.01 23.51
C VAL A 656 42.02 -42.32 22.13
N GLU A 657 41.97 -41.32 21.26
CA GLU A 657 41.44 -41.43 19.89
C GLU A 657 42.52 -41.04 18.87
N CYS A 658 42.59 -41.74 17.74
CA CYS A 658 43.64 -41.61 16.73
C CYS A 658 43.10 -41.76 15.30
N ASP A 659 43.52 -40.88 14.39
CA ASP A 659 43.17 -40.91 12.95
C ASP A 659 43.76 -42.18 12.28
N ASP A 660 44.98 -42.56 12.66
CA ASP A 660 45.71 -43.70 12.14
C ASP A 660 46.77 -44.23 13.12
N TYR A 661 47.59 -45.19 12.69
CA TYR A 661 48.63 -45.86 13.49
C TYR A 661 49.77 -44.95 14.00
N LYS A 662 49.74 -43.65 13.68
CA LYS A 662 50.79 -42.68 13.97
C LYS A 662 50.26 -41.30 14.37
N THR A 663 48.96 -41.08 14.28
CA THR A 663 48.35 -39.76 14.37
C THR A 663 47.28 -39.78 15.46
N CYS A 664 47.64 -39.32 16.65
CA CYS A 664 46.68 -39.10 17.72
C CYS A 664 45.80 -37.89 17.40
N GLN A 665 44.54 -37.97 17.80
CA GLN A 665 43.54 -36.92 17.68
C GLN A 665 43.26 -36.33 19.06
N TYR A 666 42.97 -37.16 20.06
CA TYR A 666 42.76 -36.75 21.45
C TYR A 666 43.63 -37.54 22.42
N CYS A 667 44.31 -36.81 23.31
CA CYS A 667 45.11 -37.37 24.39
C CYS A 667 44.27 -37.67 25.63
N SER A 668 44.79 -38.51 26.53
CA SER A 668 44.19 -38.73 27.85
C SER A 668 44.24 -37.46 28.71
N LEU A 669 43.27 -37.28 29.62
CA LEU A 669 43.25 -36.16 30.56
C LEU A 669 44.59 -36.00 31.29
N GLY A 670 45.02 -34.75 31.47
CA GLY A 670 46.36 -34.41 31.94
C GLY A 670 47.44 -34.43 30.84
N TYR A 671 47.07 -34.64 29.56
CA TYR A 671 47.96 -34.55 28.41
C TYR A 671 47.32 -33.77 27.25
N TYR A 672 48.17 -33.11 26.45
CA TYR A 672 47.79 -32.36 25.25
C TYR A 672 48.57 -32.82 24.00
N LEU A 673 48.08 -32.42 22.83
CA LEU A 673 48.69 -32.71 21.53
C LEU A 673 49.35 -31.43 20.98
N GLU A 674 50.64 -31.49 20.60
CA GLU A 674 51.26 -30.36 19.90
C GLU A 674 50.96 -30.47 18.39
N GLU A 675 50.53 -29.36 17.77
CA GLU A 675 50.19 -29.23 16.34
C GLU A 675 51.25 -29.86 15.40
N LYS A 676 52.53 -29.76 15.77
CA LYS A 676 53.67 -30.24 14.97
C LYS A 676 54.07 -31.69 15.26
N GLN A 677 53.51 -32.31 16.29
CA GLN A 677 53.89 -33.63 16.80
C GLN A 677 52.66 -34.48 17.16
N LYS A 678 51.71 -34.61 16.22
CA LYS A 678 50.51 -35.46 16.36
C LYS A 678 50.79 -36.93 16.73
N ASN A 679 52.04 -37.40 16.64
CA ASN A 679 52.43 -38.75 16.99
C ASN A 679 52.79 -38.96 18.47
N LYS A 680 52.55 -37.97 19.34
CA LYS A 680 52.83 -38.06 20.78
C LYS A 680 51.98 -37.10 21.62
N CYS A 681 51.45 -37.59 22.73
CA CYS A 681 50.84 -36.78 23.79
C CYS A 681 51.88 -36.25 24.80
N PHE A 682 51.74 -35.01 25.22
CA PHE A 682 52.62 -34.29 26.14
C PHE A 682 51.89 -33.99 27.44
N GLN A 683 52.52 -34.22 28.59
CA GLN A 683 51.87 -34.01 29.89
C GLN A 683 51.64 -32.51 30.16
N CYS A 684 50.48 -32.16 30.74
CA CYS A 684 50.19 -30.81 31.19
C CYS A 684 51.22 -30.34 32.23
N SER A 685 51.68 -29.09 32.11
CA SER A 685 52.66 -28.47 33.03
C SER A 685 52.01 -27.73 34.21
N PHE A 686 50.70 -27.84 34.37
CA PHE A 686 49.89 -27.15 35.36
C PHE A 686 49.34 -28.14 36.40
N ASP A 687 49.58 -27.87 37.69
CA ASP A 687 49.13 -28.73 38.78
C ASP A 687 47.59 -28.80 38.83
N ASN A 688 47.06 -30.02 38.95
CA ASN A 688 45.62 -30.34 38.96
C ASN A 688 44.85 -29.90 37.69
N CYS A 689 45.52 -29.76 36.54
CA CYS A 689 44.87 -29.47 35.26
C CYS A 689 44.41 -30.76 34.54
N ASN A 690 43.24 -30.71 33.88
CA ASN A 690 42.67 -31.78 33.06
C ASN A 690 42.95 -31.56 31.56
N ILE A 691 42.64 -30.36 31.06
CA ILE A 691 42.81 -29.96 29.66
C ILE A 691 43.68 -28.72 29.61
N CYS A 692 44.76 -28.77 28.83
CA CYS A 692 45.77 -27.72 28.71
C CYS A 692 46.27 -27.62 27.27
N ASP A 693 47.10 -26.62 27.01
CA ASP A 693 48.15 -26.72 25.99
C ASP A 693 49.54 -26.56 26.64
N LYS A 694 50.52 -26.07 25.86
CA LYS A 694 51.89 -25.82 26.32
C LYS A 694 52.03 -24.54 27.19
N ASP A 695 51.10 -23.58 27.05
CA ASP A 695 51.16 -22.21 27.60
C ASP A 695 50.03 -21.94 28.63
N GLN A 696 48.90 -22.66 28.57
CA GLN A 696 47.69 -22.42 29.38
C GLN A 696 47.01 -23.70 29.89
N CYS A 697 46.18 -23.55 30.94
CA CYS A 697 45.23 -24.57 31.40
C CYS A 697 43.81 -24.09 31.10
N PHE A 698 42.98 -24.95 30.50
CA PHE A 698 41.61 -24.63 30.08
C PHE A 698 40.55 -25.29 30.96
N GLU A 699 40.83 -26.49 31.47
CA GLU A 699 39.94 -27.23 32.37
C GLU A 699 40.74 -27.81 33.55
N CYS A 700 40.20 -27.69 34.75
CA CYS A 700 40.79 -28.22 35.97
C CYS A 700 40.21 -29.59 36.35
N GLN A 701 40.95 -30.34 37.17
CA GLN A 701 40.44 -31.57 37.77
C GLN A 701 39.26 -31.24 38.69
N SER A 702 38.24 -32.11 38.69
CA SER A 702 37.05 -31.95 39.55
C SER A 702 37.45 -31.75 41.02
N GLY A 703 36.75 -30.83 41.70
CA GLY A 703 37.18 -30.26 42.99
C GLY A 703 38.05 -28.99 42.88
N TYR A 704 38.35 -28.49 41.68
CA TYR A 704 39.10 -27.24 41.44
C TYR A 704 38.45 -26.38 40.35
N TYR A 705 38.50 -25.06 40.51
CA TYR A 705 38.11 -24.06 39.50
C TYR A 705 39.33 -23.38 38.87
N LEU A 706 39.17 -22.80 37.68
CA LEU A 706 40.25 -22.09 36.98
C LEU A 706 40.31 -20.61 37.41
N ASP A 707 41.33 -20.26 38.17
CA ASP A 707 41.76 -18.87 38.37
C ASP A 707 42.36 -18.35 37.05
N GLN A 708 41.58 -17.54 36.33
CA GLN A 708 41.94 -17.02 35.00
C GLN A 708 43.11 -16.03 35.06
N ASP A 709 43.20 -15.21 36.12
CA ASP A 709 44.26 -14.22 36.32
C ASP A 709 45.63 -14.89 36.54
N ASN A 710 45.66 -16.01 37.27
CA ASN A 710 46.88 -16.73 37.61
C ASN A 710 47.14 -17.99 36.77
N GLN A 711 46.22 -18.37 35.88
CA GLN A 711 46.24 -19.59 35.07
C GLN A 711 46.46 -20.86 35.92
N LYS A 712 45.68 -21.01 36.99
CA LYS A 712 45.85 -22.07 38.00
C LYS A 712 44.54 -22.70 38.43
N CYS A 713 44.60 -24.00 38.70
CA CYS A 713 43.51 -24.73 39.34
C CYS A 713 43.51 -24.49 40.86
N VAL A 714 42.50 -23.79 41.35
CA VAL A 714 42.31 -23.45 42.77
C VAL A 714 41.21 -24.33 43.35
N LYS A 715 41.47 -24.94 44.50
CA LYS A 715 40.56 -25.94 45.06
C LYS A 715 39.25 -25.29 45.57
N CYS A 716 38.12 -25.95 45.32
CA CYS A 716 36.86 -25.62 45.98
C CYS A 716 37.00 -25.71 47.52
N LYS A 717 36.37 -24.77 48.21
CA LYS A 717 36.43 -24.52 49.66
C LYS A 717 35.12 -24.90 50.38
N GLY A 718 33.98 -24.84 49.69
CA GLY A 718 32.65 -25.05 50.29
C GLY A 718 32.38 -26.47 50.76
N LYS A 719 31.49 -26.58 51.76
CA LYS A 719 30.95 -27.84 52.29
C LYS A 719 30.19 -28.59 51.19
N ASP A 720 30.56 -29.85 50.98
CA ASP A 720 29.89 -30.78 50.07
C ASP A 720 29.76 -30.29 48.60
N CYS A 721 30.53 -29.28 48.21
CA CYS A 721 30.70 -28.87 46.81
C CYS A 721 31.72 -29.78 46.10
N VAL A 722 31.35 -30.28 44.93
CA VAL A 722 32.22 -31.09 44.05
C VAL A 722 32.84 -30.23 42.96
N GLU A 723 32.06 -29.35 42.34
CA GLU A 723 32.53 -28.46 41.27
C GLU A 723 32.08 -27.03 41.53
N CYS A 724 33.01 -26.08 41.42
CA CYS A 724 32.79 -24.66 41.68
C CYS A 724 33.26 -23.81 40.50
N TYR A 725 32.65 -22.63 40.33
CA TYR A 725 32.96 -21.72 39.20
C TYR A 725 34.05 -20.71 39.57
N ASP A 726 33.91 -20.11 40.75
CA ASP A 726 34.78 -19.10 41.34
C ASP A 726 34.91 -19.36 42.85
N GLU A 727 35.52 -18.45 43.62
CA GLU A 727 35.71 -18.66 45.07
C GLU A 727 34.45 -18.60 45.95
N ASN A 728 33.30 -18.21 45.40
CA ASN A 728 32.02 -18.02 46.08
C ASN A 728 30.91 -18.96 45.55
N THR A 729 31.02 -19.40 44.29
CA THR A 729 29.93 -20.06 43.54
C THR A 729 30.19 -21.57 43.39
N CYS A 730 29.35 -22.42 43.97
CA CYS A 730 29.30 -23.85 43.65
C CYS A 730 28.37 -24.12 42.46
N ILE A 731 28.71 -25.11 41.63
CA ILE A 731 27.93 -25.56 40.47
C ILE A 731 27.31 -26.93 40.77
N VAL A 732 28.11 -27.88 41.26
CA VAL A 732 27.70 -29.28 41.49
C VAL A 732 27.89 -29.64 42.95
N CYS A 733 26.77 -29.90 43.63
CA CYS A 733 26.76 -30.47 44.98
C CYS A 733 27.00 -31.98 44.95
N LYS A 734 27.47 -32.53 46.08
CA LYS A 734 27.86 -33.94 46.23
C LYS A 734 26.70 -34.93 46.19
N ASN A 735 25.50 -34.46 46.52
CA ASN A 735 24.26 -35.20 46.37
C ASN A 735 23.31 -34.40 45.44
N GLU A 736 22.41 -35.11 44.77
CA GLU A 736 21.41 -34.53 43.84
C GLU A 736 20.27 -33.77 44.57
N ASP A 737 20.13 -33.94 45.88
CA ASP A 737 19.13 -33.30 46.76
C ASP A 737 19.62 -32.00 47.43
N GLN A 738 20.86 -31.59 47.16
CA GLN A 738 21.48 -30.41 47.75
C GLN A 738 21.54 -29.24 46.77
N LEU A 739 21.24 -28.04 47.27
CA LEU A 739 21.31 -26.79 46.51
C LEU A 739 22.57 -25.98 46.88
N PRO A 740 23.28 -25.42 45.89
CA PRO A 740 24.42 -24.54 46.12
C PRO A 740 23.96 -23.16 46.60
N GLY A 741 24.74 -22.54 47.48
CA GLY A 741 24.51 -21.17 47.94
C GLY A 741 25.80 -20.45 48.32
N TYR A 742 25.73 -19.57 49.33
CA TYR A 742 26.85 -18.71 49.72
C TYR A 742 28.12 -19.49 50.09
N ASN A 743 29.29 -18.92 49.77
CA ASN A 743 30.63 -19.46 50.06
C ASN A 743 30.92 -20.83 49.45
N GLN A 744 30.26 -21.16 48.34
CA GLN A 744 30.23 -22.49 47.70
C GLN A 744 29.59 -23.59 48.56
N ASP A 745 28.91 -23.31 49.67
CA ASP A 745 28.35 -24.37 50.51
C ASP A 745 27.11 -25.01 49.84
N CYS A 746 26.97 -26.33 50.02
CA CYS A 746 25.84 -27.15 49.60
C CYS A 746 25.06 -27.67 50.83
N TYR A 747 23.74 -27.50 50.79
CA TYR A 747 22.81 -27.91 51.85
C TYR A 747 21.45 -28.35 51.27
N GLU A 748 20.68 -29.13 52.01
CA GLU A 748 19.31 -29.49 51.63
C GLU A 748 18.39 -28.26 51.66
N CYS A 749 17.30 -28.26 50.87
CA CYS A 749 16.35 -27.14 50.81
C CYS A 749 15.85 -26.70 52.21
N SER A 750 15.54 -27.66 53.10
CA SER A 750 15.05 -27.36 54.45
C SER A 750 16.10 -26.79 55.41
N GLU A 751 17.40 -26.92 55.10
CA GLU A 751 18.49 -26.28 55.85
C GLU A 751 18.68 -24.81 55.42
N TRP A 752 18.47 -24.51 54.13
CA TRP A 752 18.46 -23.13 53.62
C TRP A 752 17.21 -22.37 54.07
N LEU A 753 16.02 -22.95 53.87
CA LEU A 753 14.72 -22.29 54.05
C LEU A 753 13.82 -23.08 55.00
N ASN A 754 13.65 -22.55 56.22
CA ASN A 754 12.79 -23.15 57.25
C ASN A 754 11.35 -23.36 56.73
N ASN A 755 10.82 -24.57 56.96
CA ASN A 755 9.48 -25.01 56.54
C ASN A 755 9.25 -25.03 55.01
N CYS A 756 10.31 -24.95 54.19
CA CYS A 756 10.22 -25.21 52.76
C CYS A 756 10.32 -26.71 52.46
N GLU A 757 9.55 -27.19 51.48
CA GLU A 757 9.56 -28.58 51.00
C GLU A 757 10.33 -28.68 49.69
N GLU A 758 10.02 -27.81 48.72
CA GLU A 758 10.77 -27.64 47.48
C GLU A 758 11.23 -26.19 47.34
N CYS A 759 12.52 -25.98 47.09
CA CYS A 759 13.13 -24.66 46.91
C CYS A 759 13.27 -24.36 45.41
N TYR A 760 13.07 -23.09 45.02
CA TYR A 760 13.43 -22.61 43.68
C TYR A 760 14.93 -22.30 43.60
N ASP A 761 15.44 -21.65 44.65
CA ASP A 761 16.86 -21.41 44.88
C ASP A 761 17.13 -21.40 46.41
N PHE A 762 18.36 -21.17 46.84
CA PHE A 762 18.73 -21.16 48.27
C PHE A 762 18.17 -19.99 49.09
N GLN A 763 17.42 -19.07 48.47
CA GLN A 763 16.76 -17.90 49.07
C GLN A 763 15.23 -17.93 48.95
N THR A 764 14.70 -18.61 47.94
CA THR A 764 13.30 -18.55 47.50
C THR A 764 12.65 -19.94 47.54
N CYS A 765 11.59 -20.09 48.34
CA CYS A 765 10.84 -21.34 48.37
C CYS A 765 9.90 -21.47 47.15
N LEU A 766 9.77 -22.68 46.61
CA LEU A 766 8.77 -23.01 45.58
C LEU A 766 7.48 -23.50 46.25
N ILE A 767 7.59 -24.60 47.01
CA ILE A 767 6.50 -25.27 47.76
C ILE A 767 6.82 -25.30 49.24
N CYS A 768 5.92 -24.75 50.07
CA CYS A 768 6.00 -24.82 51.52
C CYS A 768 5.45 -26.13 52.07
N GLN A 769 6.03 -26.59 53.19
CA GLN A 769 5.57 -27.78 53.90
C GLN A 769 4.10 -27.65 54.35
N PRO A 770 3.38 -28.77 54.52
CA PRO A 770 2.00 -28.78 55.04
C PRO A 770 1.81 -27.92 56.30
N GLY A 771 0.76 -27.11 56.32
CA GLY A 771 0.50 -26.12 57.37
C GLY A 771 1.19 -24.76 57.19
N TYR A 772 1.83 -24.50 56.05
CA TYR A 772 2.47 -23.23 55.70
C TYR A 772 2.07 -22.72 54.30
N PHE A 773 2.15 -21.40 54.08
CA PHE A 773 1.96 -20.74 52.79
C PHE A 773 3.16 -19.85 52.44
N LYS A 774 3.36 -19.57 51.15
CA LYS A 774 4.44 -18.71 50.69
C LYS A 774 4.04 -17.23 50.78
N ASN A 775 4.82 -16.45 51.52
CA ASN A 775 4.63 -15.01 51.65
C ASN A 775 5.24 -14.23 50.48
N SER A 776 5.02 -12.90 50.45
CA SER A 776 5.50 -11.98 49.40
C SER A 776 7.03 -11.97 49.21
N ASN A 777 7.77 -12.47 50.19
CA ASN A 777 9.24 -12.45 50.21
C ASN A 777 9.83 -13.83 49.86
N GLY A 778 9.01 -14.82 49.48
CA GLY A 778 9.45 -16.16 49.11
C GLY A 778 9.63 -17.15 50.27
N TYR A 779 9.28 -16.77 51.51
CA TYR A 779 9.42 -17.62 52.70
C TYR A 779 8.10 -18.25 53.12
N CYS A 780 8.18 -19.32 53.93
CA CYS A 780 7.02 -20.09 54.39
C CYS A 780 6.52 -19.61 55.76
N ASP A 781 5.43 -18.85 55.75
CA ASP A 781 4.71 -18.43 56.96
C ASP A 781 3.60 -19.44 57.31
N LYS A 782 3.30 -19.58 58.60
CA LYS A 782 2.40 -20.63 59.10
C LYS A 782 0.93 -20.28 58.83
N CYS A 783 0.14 -21.27 58.41
CA CYS A 783 -1.32 -21.19 58.38
C CYS A 783 -1.94 -21.08 59.79
N GLN A 784 -3.20 -20.63 59.85
CA GLN A 784 -4.04 -20.76 61.04
C GLN A 784 -4.22 -22.22 61.48
N ASP A 785 -4.47 -22.45 62.77
CA ASP A 785 -4.62 -23.79 63.35
C ASP A 785 -5.84 -24.53 62.76
N GLY A 786 -5.67 -25.80 62.38
CA GLY A 786 -6.70 -26.60 61.72
C GLY A 786 -6.69 -26.52 60.19
N CYS A 787 -5.69 -25.84 59.59
CA CYS A 787 -5.56 -25.63 58.16
C CYS A 787 -4.25 -26.19 57.59
N ASN A 788 -4.39 -27.18 56.70
CA ASN A 788 -3.32 -27.94 56.05
C ASN A 788 -2.72 -27.21 54.85
N LYS A 789 -3.57 -26.48 54.10
CA LYS A 789 -3.16 -25.56 53.03
C LYS A 789 -3.98 -24.28 53.12
N CYS A 790 -3.31 -23.14 53.14
CA CYS A 790 -3.92 -21.82 53.15
C CYS A 790 -3.39 -20.96 52.00
N ILE A 791 -4.16 -19.93 51.62
CA ILE A 791 -3.79 -18.94 50.60
C ILE A 791 -2.98 -17.81 51.24
N ASP A 792 -3.37 -17.44 52.47
CA ASP A 792 -2.72 -16.50 53.36
C ASP A 792 -2.90 -16.97 54.82
N ALA A 793 -2.42 -16.20 55.80
CA ALA A 793 -2.47 -16.59 57.22
C ALA A 793 -3.89 -16.87 57.78
N PHE A 794 -4.96 -16.42 57.11
CA PHE A 794 -6.36 -16.49 57.55
C PHE A 794 -7.26 -17.27 56.57
N THR A 795 -6.96 -17.27 55.26
CA THR A 795 -7.81 -17.92 54.25
C THR A 795 -7.40 -19.37 54.02
N CYS A 796 -8.15 -20.34 54.57
CA CYS A 796 -7.89 -21.75 54.36
C CYS A 796 -8.42 -22.27 53.00
N SER A 797 -7.66 -23.17 52.36
CA SER A 797 -8.06 -23.89 51.14
C SER A 797 -8.12 -25.42 51.33
N ASN A 798 -7.53 -25.96 52.40
CA ASN A 798 -7.69 -27.36 52.81
C ASN A 798 -7.52 -27.53 54.33
N CYS A 799 -8.51 -28.13 55.01
CA CYS A 799 -8.48 -28.36 56.46
C CYS A 799 -7.60 -29.56 56.85
N ASP A 800 -7.05 -29.54 58.07
CA ASP A 800 -6.25 -30.65 58.63
C ASP A 800 -7.08 -31.92 58.88
N ASP A 801 -8.36 -31.76 59.21
CA ASP A 801 -9.28 -32.87 59.54
C ASP A 801 -10.35 -33.02 58.43
N PRO A 802 -10.52 -34.22 57.81
CA PRO A 802 -11.54 -34.47 56.79
C PRO A 802 -13.00 -34.44 57.30
N ASN A 803 -13.23 -34.27 58.60
CA ASN A 803 -14.54 -34.02 59.22
C ASN A 803 -14.86 -32.50 59.32
N MET A 804 -13.96 -31.63 58.84
CA MET A 804 -14.13 -30.18 58.79
C MET A 804 -14.35 -29.69 57.35
N ILE A 805 -15.13 -28.63 57.21
CA ILE A 805 -15.34 -27.90 55.95
C ILE A 805 -14.98 -26.42 56.12
N ILE A 806 -14.60 -25.79 55.01
CA ILE A 806 -14.30 -24.36 54.96
C ILE A 806 -15.64 -23.59 54.95
N ASN A 807 -15.78 -22.58 55.81
CA ASN A 807 -16.95 -21.72 55.89
C ASN A 807 -16.90 -20.58 54.85
N ASP A 808 -17.90 -19.70 54.85
CA ASP A 808 -17.96 -18.58 53.89
C ASP A 808 -16.88 -17.50 54.13
N ASP A 809 -16.22 -17.51 55.29
CA ASP A 809 -15.18 -16.57 55.73
C ASP A 809 -13.74 -17.14 55.58
N GLY A 810 -13.58 -18.40 55.12
CA GLY A 810 -12.28 -19.05 54.93
C GLY A 810 -11.74 -19.85 56.13
N GLU A 811 -12.49 -19.99 57.22
CA GLU A 811 -12.13 -20.81 58.39
C GLU A 811 -12.58 -22.27 58.25
N CYS A 812 -11.85 -23.20 58.86
CA CYS A 812 -12.28 -24.60 59.00
C CYS A 812 -13.22 -24.79 60.20
N GLN A 813 -14.40 -25.35 59.98
CA GLN A 813 -15.42 -25.62 61.02
C GLN A 813 -15.97 -27.05 60.88
N LEU A 814 -16.48 -27.66 61.96
CA LEU A 814 -16.86 -29.08 61.95
C LEU A 814 -18.22 -29.31 61.28
N CYS A 815 -18.37 -30.43 60.58
CA CYS A 815 -19.65 -30.82 59.96
C CYS A 815 -20.83 -30.88 60.95
N SER A 816 -20.55 -31.17 62.22
CA SER A 816 -21.54 -31.18 63.33
C SER A 816 -22.14 -29.81 63.65
N ASP A 817 -21.45 -28.73 63.30
CA ASP A 817 -21.82 -27.37 63.68
C ASP A 817 -22.92 -26.81 62.77
N PHE A 818 -22.99 -27.34 61.54
CA PHE A 818 -24.03 -27.04 60.55
C PHE A 818 -25.16 -28.08 60.53
N ILE A 819 -24.83 -29.36 60.68
CA ILE A 819 -25.78 -30.48 60.59
C ILE A 819 -25.61 -31.36 61.83
N ASP A 820 -26.55 -31.28 62.79
CA ASP A 820 -26.47 -32.07 64.03
C ASP A 820 -26.33 -33.56 63.70
N ARG A 821 -25.40 -34.21 64.41
CA ARG A 821 -24.99 -35.61 64.23
C ARG A 821 -24.36 -35.97 62.90
N CYS A 822 -24.07 -35.02 62.02
CA CYS A 822 -23.20 -35.28 60.88
C CYS A 822 -21.73 -35.33 61.33
N ILE A 823 -20.96 -36.29 60.79
CA ILE A 823 -19.50 -36.40 61.01
C ILE A 823 -18.70 -36.18 59.73
N ILE A 824 -19.23 -36.49 58.55
CA ILE A 824 -18.63 -36.12 57.26
C ILE A 824 -19.70 -35.48 56.40
N CYS A 825 -19.43 -34.29 55.86
CA CYS A 825 -20.36 -33.50 55.06
C CYS A 825 -19.70 -33.02 53.76
N GLN A 826 -20.49 -32.88 52.71
CA GLN A 826 -20.04 -32.34 51.41
C GLN A 826 -20.06 -30.81 51.41
N ASN A 827 -20.94 -30.20 52.20
CA ASN A 827 -21.08 -28.78 52.45
C ASN A 827 -22.04 -28.57 53.64
N LYS A 828 -22.23 -27.33 54.08
CA LYS A 828 -23.10 -26.93 55.20
C LYS A 828 -24.58 -27.38 55.12
N ASN A 829 -25.04 -27.88 53.97
CA ASN A 829 -26.42 -28.38 53.74
C ASN A 829 -26.49 -29.87 53.36
N SER A 830 -25.37 -30.58 53.22
CA SER A 830 -25.32 -31.97 52.71
C SER A 830 -24.38 -32.84 53.54
N CYS A 831 -24.95 -33.80 54.27
CA CYS A 831 -24.21 -34.78 55.05
C CYS A 831 -23.92 -36.05 54.21
N GLN A 832 -22.70 -36.58 54.32
CA GLN A 832 -22.32 -37.87 53.71
C GLN A 832 -22.34 -39.02 54.72
N LYS A 833 -22.05 -38.73 56.00
CA LYS A 833 -21.99 -39.75 57.06
C LYS A 833 -22.43 -39.18 58.40
N CYS A 834 -23.37 -39.88 59.05
CA CYS A 834 -23.86 -39.58 60.39
C CYS A 834 -23.06 -40.28 61.48
N GLN A 835 -23.18 -39.76 62.72
CA GLN A 835 -22.74 -40.40 63.95
C GLN A 835 -23.51 -41.72 64.19
N ASP A 836 -22.84 -42.73 64.74
CA ASP A 836 -23.48 -43.99 65.18
C ASP A 836 -24.74 -43.72 66.05
N GLY A 837 -25.77 -44.53 65.84
CA GLY A 837 -27.13 -44.29 66.35
C GLY A 837 -28.01 -43.44 65.43
N TRP A 838 -27.48 -42.92 64.31
CA TRP A 838 -28.21 -42.11 63.33
C TRP A 838 -27.94 -42.59 61.89
N PHE A 839 -28.91 -42.42 60.99
CA PHE A 839 -28.81 -42.70 59.57
C PHE A 839 -29.05 -41.43 58.73
N LEU A 840 -28.58 -41.43 57.49
CA LEU A 840 -28.69 -40.28 56.59
C LEU A 840 -30.12 -40.16 56.01
N SER A 841 -30.67 -38.94 55.92
CA SER A 841 -31.96 -38.72 55.25
C SER A 841 -31.89 -39.05 53.75
N GLU A 842 -33.04 -39.39 53.13
CA GLU A 842 -33.10 -39.71 51.69
C GLU A 842 -32.58 -38.58 50.79
N ASN A 843 -32.73 -37.33 51.27
CA ASN A 843 -32.27 -36.10 50.64
C ASN A 843 -30.95 -35.55 51.22
N GLN A 844 -30.25 -36.34 52.06
CA GLN A 844 -28.91 -36.09 52.63
C GLN A 844 -28.75 -34.82 53.49
N THR A 845 -29.79 -34.03 53.72
CA THR A 845 -29.69 -32.74 54.44
C THR A 845 -29.57 -32.86 55.97
N HIS A 846 -29.87 -34.02 56.55
CA HIS A 846 -29.88 -34.21 57.99
C HIS A 846 -29.72 -35.68 58.39
N CYS A 847 -29.28 -35.89 59.63
CA CYS A 847 -29.24 -37.21 60.26
C CYS A 847 -30.53 -37.50 61.01
N ASN A 848 -31.08 -38.71 60.84
CA ASN A 848 -32.28 -39.20 61.52
C ASN A 848 -31.91 -40.29 62.53
N PHE A 849 -32.58 -40.29 63.69
CA PHE A 849 -32.28 -41.25 64.76
C PHE A 849 -32.73 -42.67 64.40
N CYS A 850 -31.93 -43.69 64.74
CA CYS A 850 -32.27 -45.09 64.51
C CYS A 850 -33.48 -45.54 65.36
N GLN A 851 -34.16 -46.62 64.94
CA GLN A 851 -35.23 -47.24 65.74
C GLN A 851 -34.72 -47.70 67.13
N GLU A 852 -35.64 -47.78 68.11
CA GLU A 852 -35.28 -48.07 69.50
C GLU A 852 -34.38 -49.31 69.65
N ASN A 853 -33.37 -49.18 70.52
CA ASN A 853 -32.40 -50.24 70.82
C ASN A 853 -31.50 -50.67 69.64
N CYS A 854 -31.48 -49.92 68.54
CA CYS A 854 -30.48 -50.05 67.48
C CYS A 854 -29.23 -49.18 67.76
N SER A 855 -28.04 -49.66 67.37
CA SER A 855 -26.76 -48.93 67.44
C SER A 855 -26.25 -48.45 66.07
N ILE A 856 -26.52 -49.20 64.99
CA ILE A 856 -26.23 -48.80 63.61
C ILE A 856 -27.41 -49.22 62.74
N CYS A 857 -28.01 -48.31 61.98
CA CYS A 857 -29.11 -48.59 61.05
C CYS A 857 -28.84 -48.04 59.66
N GLU A 858 -29.52 -48.60 58.66
CA GLU A 858 -29.52 -48.15 57.27
C GLU A 858 -30.66 -47.16 57.01
N ASN A 859 -31.81 -47.40 57.65
CA ASN A 859 -32.97 -46.51 57.67
C ASN A 859 -33.85 -46.80 58.90
N GLN A 860 -34.92 -46.01 59.07
CA GLN A 860 -35.87 -46.12 60.19
C GLN A 860 -36.48 -47.52 60.42
N TYR A 861 -36.49 -48.40 59.42
CA TYR A 861 -37.03 -49.76 59.53
C TYR A 861 -35.94 -50.85 59.63
N ARG A 862 -34.69 -50.54 59.24
CA ARG A 862 -33.63 -51.53 59.02
C ARG A 862 -32.43 -51.28 59.91
N CYS A 863 -32.33 -52.05 60.99
CA CYS A 863 -31.15 -52.04 61.86
C CYS A 863 -30.09 -53.02 61.36
N LEU A 864 -28.81 -52.64 61.46
CA LEU A 864 -27.64 -53.44 61.09
C LEU A 864 -26.89 -53.98 62.32
N SER A 865 -26.94 -53.25 63.43
CA SER A 865 -26.34 -53.63 64.72
C SER A 865 -27.16 -53.10 65.87
N CYS A 866 -27.40 -53.92 66.91
CA CYS A 866 -28.22 -53.54 68.07
C CYS A 866 -27.41 -52.94 69.23
N ASN A 867 -28.09 -52.28 70.15
CA ASN A 867 -27.54 -51.88 71.44
C ASN A 867 -27.34 -53.09 72.36
N LYS A 868 -26.35 -52.99 73.25
CA LYS A 868 -25.88 -54.08 74.11
C LYS A 868 -27.00 -54.62 75.01
N GLY A 869 -27.44 -55.86 74.74
CA GLY A 869 -28.54 -56.54 75.44
C GLY A 869 -29.68 -57.00 74.53
N PHE A 870 -29.70 -56.50 73.29
CA PHE A 870 -30.67 -56.83 72.26
C PHE A 870 -30.01 -57.69 71.16
N GLN A 871 -30.84 -58.38 70.37
CA GLN A 871 -30.42 -59.14 69.18
C GLN A 871 -31.31 -58.74 68.00
N LEU A 872 -30.76 -58.82 66.79
CA LEU A 872 -31.51 -58.57 65.56
C LEU A 872 -32.46 -59.74 65.28
N ASP A 873 -33.73 -59.46 64.99
CA ASP A 873 -34.72 -60.46 64.62
C ASP A 873 -34.73 -60.71 63.09
N LYS A 874 -35.77 -61.40 62.58
CA LYS A 874 -35.89 -61.70 61.14
C LYS A 874 -36.48 -60.55 60.30
N ASN A 875 -36.79 -59.41 60.93
CA ASN A 875 -37.40 -58.22 60.33
C ASN A 875 -36.46 -57.00 60.47
N ASP A 876 -35.16 -57.24 60.70
CA ASP A 876 -34.12 -56.24 60.97
C ASP A 876 -34.46 -55.32 62.18
N GLN A 877 -35.18 -55.82 63.20
CA GLN A 877 -35.51 -55.10 64.43
C GLN A 877 -34.76 -55.64 65.68
N CYS A 878 -34.47 -54.77 66.64
CA CYS A 878 -33.72 -55.12 67.84
C CYS A 878 -34.63 -55.60 68.99
N VAL A 879 -34.75 -56.92 69.16
CA VAL A 879 -35.54 -57.55 70.22
C VAL A 879 -34.69 -57.88 71.45
N LEU A 880 -35.32 -57.85 72.62
CA LEU A 880 -34.66 -58.12 73.91
C LEU A 880 -34.20 -59.58 73.95
N ASN A 881 -32.93 -59.84 74.29
CA ASN A 881 -32.34 -61.18 74.23
C ASN A 881 -32.89 -62.08 75.35
N ILE A 882 -33.92 -62.88 75.03
CA ILE A 882 -34.54 -63.87 75.91
C ILE A 882 -34.14 -65.29 75.46
N PRO A 883 -33.29 -66.02 76.19
CA PRO A 883 -32.85 -67.35 75.78
C PRO A 883 -33.97 -68.41 75.75
N GLU A 884 -33.99 -69.23 74.69
CA GLU A 884 -34.90 -70.38 74.52
C GLU A 884 -34.58 -71.58 75.46
N GLN A 885 -34.50 -71.33 76.77
CA GLN A 885 -34.41 -72.39 77.79
C GLN A 885 -35.57 -72.36 78.81
N VAL A 886 -36.38 -71.29 78.84
CA VAL A 886 -37.48 -71.14 79.81
C VAL A 886 -38.74 -71.94 79.41
N LEU A 887 -38.96 -72.23 78.11
CA LEU A 887 -40.17 -72.91 77.64
C LEU A 887 -40.13 -74.45 77.77
N SER A 888 -38.94 -75.07 77.78
CA SER A 888 -38.79 -76.52 77.90
C SER A 888 -38.81 -77.01 79.37
N GLY A 889 -38.29 -76.21 80.30
CA GLY A 889 -38.11 -76.60 81.70
C GLY A 889 -39.40 -76.85 82.51
N LYS A 890 -40.56 -76.32 82.08
CA LYS A 890 -41.82 -76.45 82.84
C LYS A 890 -42.64 -77.71 82.53
N VAL A 891 -42.41 -78.40 81.41
CA VAL A 891 -43.19 -79.62 81.05
C VAL A 891 -42.79 -80.80 81.94
N LEU A 892 -41.50 -80.95 82.26
CA LEU A 892 -40.97 -82.04 83.10
C LEU A 892 -41.41 -81.95 84.58
N GLN A 893 -41.60 -80.75 85.13
CA GLN A 893 -42.12 -80.60 86.50
C GLN A 893 -43.60 -81.00 86.63
N ILE A 894 -44.41 -80.81 85.58
CA ILE A 894 -45.84 -81.16 85.60
C ILE A 894 -46.02 -82.69 85.60
N PHE A 895 -45.25 -83.43 84.79
CA PHE A 895 -45.30 -84.89 84.78
C PHE A 895 -44.85 -85.52 86.10
N GLY A 896 -43.81 -84.99 86.75
CA GLY A 896 -43.36 -85.47 88.06
C GLY A 896 -44.40 -85.31 89.17
N VAL A 897 -45.12 -84.19 89.19
CA VAL A 897 -46.19 -83.94 90.18
C VAL A 897 -47.41 -84.84 89.91
N LEU A 898 -47.79 -85.05 88.65
CA LEU A 898 -48.91 -85.95 88.30
C LEU A 898 -48.62 -87.42 88.65
N THR A 899 -47.40 -87.92 88.41
CA THR A 899 -47.06 -89.30 88.81
C THR A 899 -47.02 -89.47 90.33
N TYR A 900 -46.53 -88.46 91.07
CA TYR A 900 -46.53 -88.48 92.54
C TYR A 900 -47.96 -88.49 93.12
N ILE A 901 -48.86 -87.65 92.58
CA ILE A 901 -50.28 -87.60 93.01
C ILE A 901 -51.00 -88.92 92.68
N LEU A 902 -50.78 -89.51 91.50
CA LEU A 902 -51.37 -90.81 91.16
C LEU A 902 -50.84 -91.95 92.06
N PHE A 903 -49.57 -91.92 92.47
CA PHE A 903 -49.03 -92.90 93.42
C PHE A 903 -49.62 -92.78 94.83
N GLN A 904 -49.95 -91.56 95.26
CA GLN A 904 -50.61 -91.32 96.57
C GLN A 904 -52.11 -91.72 96.54
N ILE A 905 -52.79 -91.57 95.40
CA ILE A 905 -54.20 -91.98 95.24
C ILE A 905 -54.33 -93.51 95.10
N ALA A 906 -53.29 -94.22 94.68
CA ALA A 906 -53.25 -95.69 94.61
C ALA A 906 -52.88 -96.38 95.94
N PHE A 907 -52.74 -95.64 97.04
CA PHE A 907 -52.38 -96.15 98.37
C PHE A 907 -53.44 -95.86 99.45
N ILE A 908 -54.66 -95.50 99.02
CA ILE A 908 -55.88 -95.28 99.81
C ILE A 908 -57.00 -96.16 99.24
#